data_AF-A0A1C5N233-F1
#
_entry.id   AF-A0A1C5N233-F1
#
_cell.length_a   1.000
_cell.length_b   1.000
_cell.length_c   1.000
_cell.angle_alpha   90.00
_cell.angle_beta   90.00
_cell.angle_gamma   90.00
#
_symmetry.space_group_name_H-M   'P 1'
#
loop_
_entity.id
_entity.type
_entity.pdbx_description
1 polymer ?
#
loop_
_entity_poly.entity_id
_entity_poly.type
_entity_poly.pdbx_seq_one_letter_code
_entity_poly.pdbx_strand_id
1 'polypeptide(L)'
;MKIRIGTRKSKLALVQTDLVRQRIEAAFPEVEIEIVEMSTKGDEILDKSLTSFGGKGVFTQELEEALLKEEVDLAVHSAKDMPMEFPKGLYIGAVLERANVHDVLVTTTGVKARDLAPGSIVGTSSLRRELQIKELNPTVRIKMLRGNVQTRLRKLKEGQYDAILLAAAGLERLGLDKEEGIHLEYLDTDRFLPAAGQGILAVEAKEGRFTEVLKAIHCEEAALELAAERSFLAAIGGSCNAPAAGLCVPAARSLKMKVLYAPEGATGLRKAEAIVDLTEAGSQEEKLSKARMLGENLAGEVKRGKVWLLGAGPGDMGLLTRKALWCIRHADVLVYDNLASGAILNEAREDAELIYAGKRADKHHLRQWETNALLVEKALAGKNVARVKGGDPFIFGRGGEEAQELLKAGVEFEIIPGVSSSYAAPAYAGIPVTHRDFASSFHVITGHESADKTGLVLDYATLAKEEGTLVFLMGLKNLPHIAEELIAHGKDPKTPAAVVQAGTTARQRVVTGVLESIAETAKQVGIQTPAITVVGDVVTLQEQLSWLGDKPLFGKRVLLTGTKPMCEKQREVLAADGAEAIPFSLIYTKKLSIPATEQAFAEIKNYSWVVLTSSNGVQFFLDEMKERRLDIRSLYGLKFAVIGAGTKAALEAAGLYADFVPSRYSSRDLAEEWIPGLTDADKVLLLRAREASSELTKALDAADVPYTDAALYETARDDRKAEELNRILPEMDYITFASASAVKAFADMVENPAELTAKAVCIGPVTEKAAVQAGIPVYASAVVYTAEGIRDVLRKDNLKGKAN
;
A
#
# COMPACT_ATOMS: atom_id res chain seq x y z
N MET A 1 -16.51 -38.12 -45.38
CA MET A 1 -16.01 -37.99 -43.98
C MET A 1 -16.91 -37.01 -43.27
N LYS A 2 -17.36 -37.28 -42.03
CA LYS A 2 -18.30 -36.40 -41.31
C LYS A 2 -17.62 -35.74 -40.12
N ILE A 3 -17.78 -34.44 -39.93
CA ILE A 3 -17.22 -33.65 -38.82
C ILE A 3 -18.36 -32.93 -38.08
N ARG A 4 -18.47 -33.15 -36.77
CA ARG A 4 -19.42 -32.44 -35.91
C ARG A 4 -18.74 -31.26 -35.22
N ILE A 5 -19.23 -30.04 -35.45
CA ILE A 5 -18.68 -28.83 -34.84
C ILE A 5 -19.64 -28.31 -33.76
N GLY A 6 -19.20 -28.36 -32.51
CA GLY A 6 -19.90 -27.80 -31.36
C GLY A 6 -19.84 -26.27 -31.35
N THR A 7 -20.97 -25.63 -31.06
CA THR A 7 -21.05 -24.17 -30.91
C THR A 7 -22.14 -23.73 -29.94
N ARG A 8 -22.06 -22.48 -29.48
CA ARG A 8 -23.10 -21.87 -28.65
C ARG A 8 -24.28 -21.43 -29.49
N LYS A 9 -25.47 -21.40 -28.89
CA LYS A 9 -26.74 -20.95 -29.52
C LYS A 9 -26.81 -19.46 -29.89
N SER A 10 -25.81 -18.66 -29.52
CA SER A 10 -25.83 -17.23 -29.83
C SER A 10 -25.62 -16.99 -31.33
N LYS A 11 -26.31 -15.99 -31.92
CA LYS A 11 -26.16 -15.65 -33.34
C LYS A 11 -24.70 -15.41 -33.75
N LEU A 12 -23.91 -14.76 -32.89
CA LEU A 12 -22.49 -14.52 -33.17
C LEU A 12 -21.70 -15.83 -33.20
N ALA A 13 -21.92 -16.73 -32.24
CA ALA A 13 -21.24 -18.02 -32.20
C ALA A 13 -21.57 -18.88 -33.43
N LEU A 14 -22.83 -18.90 -33.86
CA LEU A 14 -23.25 -19.58 -35.10
C LEU A 14 -22.53 -19.01 -36.33
N VAL A 15 -22.45 -17.69 -36.47
CA VAL A 15 -21.69 -17.05 -37.57
C VAL A 15 -20.21 -17.40 -37.50
N GLN A 16 -19.62 -17.43 -36.30
CA GLN A 16 -18.20 -17.80 -36.12
C GLN A 16 -17.94 -19.25 -36.52
N THR A 17 -18.84 -20.16 -36.15
CA THR A 17 -18.80 -21.56 -36.56
C THR A 17 -18.96 -21.72 -38.06
N ASP A 18 -19.84 -20.93 -38.68
CA ASP A 18 -20.01 -20.92 -40.12
C ASP A 18 -18.75 -20.47 -40.87
N LEU A 19 -18.03 -19.46 -40.37
CA LEU A 19 -16.74 -19.05 -40.93
C LEU A 19 -15.71 -20.18 -40.90
N VAL A 20 -15.67 -20.97 -39.81
CA VAL A 20 -14.79 -22.15 -39.72
C VAL A 20 -15.26 -23.24 -40.69
N ARG A 21 -16.57 -23.51 -40.74
CA ARG A 21 -17.18 -24.47 -41.68
C ARG A 21 -16.79 -24.16 -43.12
N GLN A 22 -16.98 -22.91 -43.57
CA GLN A 22 -16.63 -22.48 -44.93
C GLN A 22 -15.15 -22.67 -45.24
N ARG A 23 -14.25 -22.44 -44.27
CA ARG A 23 -12.80 -22.67 -44.45
C ARG A 23 -12.47 -24.16 -44.58
N ILE A 24 -13.14 -25.03 -43.82
CA ILE A 24 -12.97 -26.48 -43.92
C ILE A 24 -13.51 -26.98 -45.26
N GLU A 25 -14.72 -26.59 -45.66
CA GLU A 25 -15.34 -26.99 -46.94
C GLU A 25 -14.54 -26.52 -48.15
N ALA A 26 -13.91 -25.34 -48.07
CA ALA A 26 -13.04 -24.84 -49.13
C ALA A 26 -11.76 -25.68 -49.30
N ALA A 27 -11.23 -26.25 -48.21
CA ALA A 27 -10.05 -27.10 -48.24
C ALA A 27 -10.39 -28.59 -48.51
N PHE A 28 -11.59 -29.03 -48.09
CA PHE A 28 -12.06 -30.41 -48.19
C PHE A 28 -13.54 -30.45 -48.64
N PRO A 29 -13.83 -30.29 -49.95
CA PRO A 29 -15.19 -30.20 -50.47
C PRO A 29 -16.06 -31.44 -50.23
N GLU A 30 -15.43 -32.61 -50.06
CA GLU A 30 -16.08 -33.90 -49.82
C GLU A 30 -16.40 -34.20 -48.33
N VAL A 31 -16.06 -33.29 -47.42
CA VAL A 31 -16.36 -33.41 -45.99
C VAL A 31 -17.77 -32.91 -45.70
N GLU A 32 -18.56 -33.73 -45.02
CA GLU A 32 -19.88 -33.35 -44.52
C GLU A 32 -19.73 -32.73 -43.12
N ILE A 33 -20.20 -31.51 -42.91
CA ILE A 33 -20.09 -30.80 -41.63
C ILE A 33 -21.47 -30.69 -40.97
N GLU A 34 -21.58 -31.17 -39.75
CA GLU A 34 -22.76 -31.03 -38.89
C GLU A 34 -22.47 -30.00 -37.79
N ILE A 35 -23.34 -28.99 -37.63
CA ILE A 35 -23.24 -28.01 -36.54
C ILE A 35 -24.11 -28.49 -35.37
N VAL A 36 -23.49 -28.63 -34.19
CA VAL A 36 -24.16 -29.08 -32.97
C VAL A 36 -24.28 -27.89 -32.02
N GLU A 37 -25.51 -27.39 -31.84
CA GLU A 37 -25.80 -26.26 -30.97
C GLU A 37 -25.95 -26.66 -29.50
N MET A 38 -25.25 -25.95 -28.61
CA MET A 38 -25.21 -26.24 -27.18
C MET A 38 -25.52 -24.98 -26.35
N SER A 39 -26.16 -25.19 -25.17
CA SER A 39 -26.36 -24.14 -24.16
C SER A 39 -25.20 -24.17 -23.17
N THR A 40 -24.71 -23.01 -22.73
CA THR A 40 -23.67 -22.90 -21.70
C THR A 40 -24.19 -22.17 -20.47
N LYS A 41 -23.68 -22.46 -19.27
CA LYS A 41 -24.09 -21.75 -18.03
C LYS A 41 -24.00 -20.23 -18.13
N GLY A 42 -23.04 -19.71 -18.88
CA GLY A 42 -22.89 -18.26 -19.11
C GLY A 42 -24.01 -17.63 -19.94
N ASP A 43 -24.81 -18.43 -20.65
CA ASP A 43 -25.99 -17.96 -21.40
C ASP A 43 -27.25 -17.88 -20.52
N GLU A 44 -27.29 -18.63 -19.40
CA GLU A 44 -28.47 -18.75 -18.53
C GLU A 44 -28.47 -17.73 -17.37
N ILE A 45 -27.29 -17.24 -16.96
CA ILE A 45 -27.14 -16.36 -15.80
C ILE A 45 -26.80 -14.92 -16.23
N LEU A 46 -27.79 -14.04 -16.21
CA LEU A 46 -27.70 -12.66 -16.74
C LEU A 46 -27.70 -11.55 -15.67
N ASP A 47 -27.97 -11.89 -14.40
CA ASP A 47 -28.29 -10.98 -13.30
C ASP A 47 -27.10 -10.67 -12.36
N LYS A 48 -25.96 -11.34 -12.51
CA LYS A 48 -24.75 -11.13 -11.69
C LYS A 48 -23.52 -10.78 -12.53
N SER A 49 -22.44 -10.35 -11.86
CA SER A 49 -21.17 -10.07 -12.52
C SER A 49 -20.37 -11.33 -12.82
N LEU A 50 -19.63 -11.32 -13.94
CA LEU A 50 -18.70 -12.40 -14.29
C LEU A 50 -17.62 -12.57 -13.21
N THR A 51 -17.24 -11.49 -12.55
CA THR A 51 -16.32 -11.49 -11.39
C THR A 51 -16.92 -12.12 -10.14
N SER A 52 -18.24 -12.00 -9.91
CA SER A 52 -18.93 -12.64 -8.76
C SER A 52 -19.20 -14.14 -8.95
N PHE A 53 -19.01 -14.67 -10.16
CA PHE A 53 -19.09 -16.10 -10.47
C PHE A 53 -17.67 -16.64 -10.70
N GLY A 54 -16.99 -17.01 -9.61
CA GLY A 54 -15.63 -17.55 -9.65
C GLY A 54 -15.53 -18.97 -10.21
N GLY A 55 -15.84 -19.17 -11.50
CA GLY A 55 -15.66 -20.44 -12.21
C GLY A 55 -14.76 -20.28 -13.43
N LYS A 56 -13.74 -21.14 -13.56
CA LYS A 56 -12.98 -21.30 -14.83
C LYS A 56 -13.94 -21.82 -15.91
N GLY A 57 -13.89 -21.28 -17.14
CA GLY A 57 -14.54 -21.89 -18.31
C GLY A 57 -16.07 -21.72 -18.46
N VAL A 58 -16.67 -20.64 -17.92
CA VAL A 58 -18.15 -20.42 -17.91
C VAL A 58 -18.83 -20.50 -19.30
N PHE A 59 -18.06 -20.33 -20.38
CA PHE A 59 -18.55 -20.41 -21.77
C PHE A 59 -17.95 -21.56 -22.60
N THR A 60 -17.08 -22.38 -22.01
CA THR A 60 -16.36 -23.45 -22.72
C THR A 60 -16.60 -24.83 -22.12
N GLN A 61 -16.95 -24.94 -20.84
CA GLN A 61 -17.08 -26.20 -20.11
C GLN A 61 -17.96 -27.24 -20.81
N GLU A 62 -19.16 -26.86 -21.25
CA GLU A 62 -20.09 -27.82 -21.88
C GLU A 62 -19.58 -28.31 -23.25
N LEU A 63 -18.86 -27.46 -23.99
CA LEU A 63 -18.24 -27.83 -25.26
C LEU A 63 -17.03 -28.74 -25.04
N GLU A 64 -16.22 -28.46 -24.03
CA GLU A 64 -15.08 -29.29 -23.62
C GLU A 64 -15.55 -30.70 -23.20
N GLU A 65 -16.64 -30.80 -22.42
CA GLU A 65 -17.23 -32.09 -22.05
C GLU A 65 -17.72 -32.89 -23.27
N ALA A 66 -18.35 -32.22 -24.24
CA ALA A 66 -18.80 -32.88 -25.48
C ALA A 66 -17.64 -33.32 -26.37
N LEU A 67 -16.53 -32.56 -26.42
CA LEU A 67 -15.30 -32.97 -27.11
C LEU A 67 -14.68 -34.21 -26.46
N LEU A 68 -14.61 -34.26 -25.12
CA LEU A 68 -14.05 -35.39 -24.39
C LEU A 68 -14.89 -36.67 -24.56
N LYS A 69 -16.22 -36.53 -24.55
CA LYS A 69 -17.20 -37.61 -24.79
C LYS A 69 -17.34 -37.97 -26.28
N GLU A 70 -16.68 -37.24 -27.17
CA GLU A 70 -16.74 -37.41 -28.62
C GLU A 70 -18.16 -37.26 -29.20
N GLU A 71 -18.99 -36.45 -28.53
CA GLU A 71 -20.31 -36.02 -29.00
C GLU A 71 -20.17 -34.98 -30.12
N VAL A 72 -19.12 -34.16 -30.05
CA VAL A 72 -18.63 -33.29 -31.11
C VAL A 72 -17.17 -33.57 -31.40
N ASP A 73 -16.71 -33.20 -32.59
CA ASP A 73 -15.35 -33.46 -33.07
C ASP A 73 -14.45 -32.23 -32.94
N LEU A 74 -15.01 -31.04 -33.16
CA LEU A 74 -14.36 -29.73 -33.03
C LEU A 74 -15.27 -28.76 -32.25
N ALA A 75 -14.71 -27.76 -31.59
CA ALA A 75 -15.49 -26.65 -31.00
C ALA A 75 -14.91 -25.29 -31.40
N VAL A 76 -15.78 -24.32 -31.69
CA VAL A 76 -15.36 -22.99 -32.17
C VAL A 76 -15.57 -21.93 -31.10
N HIS A 77 -14.52 -21.18 -30.82
CA HIS A 77 -14.51 -20.16 -29.77
C HIS A 77 -13.94 -18.84 -30.29
N SER A 78 -14.39 -17.74 -29.67
CA SER A 78 -13.62 -16.50 -29.70
C SER A 78 -12.40 -16.67 -28.80
N ALA A 79 -11.19 -16.45 -29.33
CA ALA A 79 -9.95 -16.79 -28.59
C ALA A 79 -9.82 -16.05 -27.25
N LYS A 80 -10.35 -14.82 -27.15
CA LYS A 80 -10.40 -14.03 -25.91
C LYS A 80 -11.27 -14.60 -24.79
N ASP A 81 -12.21 -15.49 -25.13
CA ASP A 81 -13.15 -16.09 -24.18
C ASP A 81 -12.68 -17.48 -23.70
N MET A 82 -11.59 -17.98 -24.29
CA MET A 82 -11.04 -19.29 -23.96
C MET A 82 -10.26 -19.28 -22.64
N PRO A 83 -10.33 -20.36 -21.84
CA PRO A 83 -9.53 -20.51 -20.64
C PRO A 83 -8.02 -20.57 -20.97
N MET A 84 -7.19 -20.35 -19.94
CA MET A 84 -5.73 -20.47 -20.07
C MET A 84 -5.26 -21.93 -20.00
N GLU A 85 -5.96 -22.74 -19.20
CA GLU A 85 -5.73 -24.17 -19.02
C GLU A 85 -6.82 -24.97 -19.72
N PHE A 86 -6.46 -26.10 -20.30
CA PHE A 86 -7.37 -27.03 -20.98
C PHE A 86 -7.47 -28.35 -20.21
N PRO A 87 -8.62 -29.05 -20.27
CA PRO A 87 -8.70 -30.44 -19.85
C PRO A 87 -7.66 -31.30 -20.57
N LYS A 88 -7.12 -32.31 -19.87
CA LYS A 88 -6.12 -33.22 -20.44
C LYS A 88 -6.64 -33.86 -21.74
N GLY A 89 -5.90 -33.70 -22.83
CA GLY A 89 -6.22 -34.26 -24.15
C GLY A 89 -7.00 -33.32 -25.07
N LEU A 90 -7.35 -32.11 -24.62
CA LEU A 90 -7.88 -31.03 -25.47
C LEU A 90 -6.83 -29.95 -25.68
N TYR A 91 -6.85 -29.32 -26.86
CA TYR A 91 -5.94 -28.24 -27.22
C TYR A 91 -6.54 -27.34 -28.31
N ILE A 92 -5.93 -26.16 -28.51
CA ILE A 92 -6.25 -25.30 -29.67
C ILE A 92 -5.62 -25.94 -30.92
N GLY A 93 -6.44 -26.62 -31.71
CA GLY A 93 -6.04 -27.31 -32.93
C GLY A 93 -5.76 -26.37 -34.09
N ALA A 94 -6.55 -25.29 -34.22
CA ALA A 94 -6.35 -24.29 -35.25
C ALA A 94 -6.76 -22.89 -34.77
N VAL A 95 -6.19 -21.86 -35.40
CA VAL A 95 -6.67 -20.48 -35.28
C VAL A 95 -6.84 -19.89 -36.66
N LEU A 96 -7.88 -19.09 -36.86
CA LEU A 96 -8.06 -18.35 -38.11
C LEU A 96 -7.34 -17.00 -38.07
N GLU A 97 -7.18 -16.39 -39.24
CA GLU A 97 -6.68 -15.04 -39.41
C GLU A 97 -7.44 -14.03 -38.52
N ARG A 98 -6.71 -13.08 -37.95
CA ARG A 98 -7.24 -12.09 -37.03
C ARG A 98 -8.16 -11.09 -37.77
N ALA A 99 -9.41 -11.01 -37.33
CA ALA A 99 -10.34 -9.96 -37.75
C ALA A 99 -10.04 -8.62 -37.03
N ASN A 100 -10.85 -7.59 -37.32
CA ASN A 100 -10.67 -6.26 -36.74
C ASN A 100 -10.56 -6.27 -35.20
N VAL A 101 -9.41 -5.83 -34.71
CA VAL A 101 -9.03 -5.95 -33.30
C VAL A 101 -9.59 -4.83 -32.42
N HIS A 102 -10.01 -3.71 -33.02
CA HIS A 102 -10.42 -2.51 -32.28
C HIS A 102 -11.60 -2.78 -31.35
N ASP A 103 -11.59 -2.09 -30.21
CA ASP A 103 -12.84 -1.80 -29.51
C ASP A 103 -13.51 -0.60 -30.17
N VAL A 104 -14.84 -0.60 -30.17
CA VAL A 104 -15.63 0.49 -30.71
C VAL A 104 -16.52 1.07 -29.62
N LEU A 105 -16.56 2.41 -29.58
CA LEU A 105 -17.62 3.12 -28.89
C LEU A 105 -18.81 3.20 -29.84
N VAL A 106 -19.98 2.78 -29.36
CA VAL A 106 -21.24 2.85 -30.09
C VAL A 106 -22.13 3.89 -29.43
N THR A 107 -22.56 4.90 -30.18
CA THR A 107 -23.49 5.95 -29.74
C THR A 107 -24.66 6.09 -30.72
N THR A 108 -25.77 6.69 -30.29
CA THR A 108 -26.90 7.05 -31.18
C THR A 108 -26.79 8.48 -31.71
N THR A 109 -25.84 9.27 -31.18
CA THR A 109 -25.70 10.71 -31.44
C THR A 109 -24.49 11.05 -32.30
N GLY A 110 -23.53 10.12 -32.46
CA GLY A 110 -22.26 10.37 -33.13
C GLY A 110 -21.21 11.09 -32.28
N VAL A 111 -21.52 11.39 -31.02
CA VAL A 111 -20.56 11.97 -30.07
C VAL A 111 -19.44 10.96 -29.79
N LYS A 112 -18.19 11.43 -29.87
CA LYS A 112 -17.00 10.61 -29.63
C LYS A 112 -16.70 10.44 -28.14
N ALA A 113 -15.93 9.43 -27.78
CA ALA A 113 -15.56 9.06 -26.41
C ALA A 113 -15.08 10.26 -25.58
N ARG A 114 -14.22 11.08 -26.19
CA ARG A 114 -13.61 12.26 -25.57
C ARG A 114 -14.58 13.41 -25.36
N ASP A 115 -15.60 13.47 -26.19
CA ASP A 115 -16.56 14.58 -26.26
C ASP A 115 -17.88 14.25 -25.55
N LEU A 116 -18.01 13.04 -24.99
CA LEU A 116 -19.12 12.67 -24.11
C LEU A 116 -19.20 13.65 -22.94
N ALA A 117 -20.40 14.15 -22.68
CA ALA A 117 -20.64 15.13 -21.63
C ALA A 117 -20.29 14.55 -20.24
N PRO A 118 -19.87 15.40 -19.28
CA PRO A 118 -19.68 14.96 -17.91
C PRO A 118 -20.93 14.27 -17.35
N GLY A 119 -20.75 13.07 -16.79
CA GLY A 119 -21.83 12.25 -16.26
C GLY A 119 -22.46 11.26 -17.25
N SER A 120 -22.12 11.32 -18.55
CA SER A 120 -22.62 10.37 -19.56
C SER A 120 -22.35 8.92 -19.15
N ILE A 121 -23.34 8.06 -19.38
CA ILE A 121 -23.37 6.66 -18.97
C ILE A 121 -22.80 5.79 -20.09
N VAL A 122 -21.61 5.24 -19.88
CA VAL A 122 -20.97 4.27 -20.78
C VAL A 122 -21.21 2.84 -20.30
N GLY A 123 -21.80 2.02 -21.16
CA GLY A 123 -22.13 0.63 -20.90
C GLY A 123 -20.97 -0.33 -21.19
N THR A 124 -20.42 -0.97 -20.16
CA THR A 124 -19.46 -2.08 -20.28
C THR A 124 -19.46 -2.93 -19.02
N SER A 125 -19.13 -4.22 -19.15
CA SER A 125 -18.85 -5.11 -18.00
C SER A 125 -17.39 -5.56 -17.96
N SER A 126 -16.54 -4.99 -18.82
CA SER A 126 -15.10 -5.30 -18.88
C SER A 126 -14.34 -4.22 -18.12
N LEU A 127 -13.63 -4.62 -17.06
CA LEU A 127 -12.80 -3.73 -16.27
C LEU A 127 -11.67 -3.09 -17.11
N ARG A 128 -11.07 -3.87 -18.02
CA ARG A 128 -10.14 -3.36 -19.05
C ARG A 128 -10.70 -2.16 -19.82
N ARG A 129 -11.95 -2.27 -20.30
CA ARG A 129 -12.61 -1.19 -21.06
C ARG A 129 -12.95 0.01 -20.18
N GLU A 130 -13.42 -0.25 -18.97
CA GLU A 130 -13.74 0.78 -17.97
C GLU A 130 -12.51 1.64 -17.63
N LEU A 131 -11.37 1.01 -17.35
CA LEU A 131 -10.17 1.74 -16.98
C LEU A 131 -9.66 2.61 -18.12
N GLN A 132 -9.65 2.08 -19.35
CA GLN A 132 -9.16 2.82 -20.52
C GLN A 132 -10.13 3.92 -20.99
N ILE A 133 -11.45 3.73 -20.88
CA ILE A 133 -12.38 4.81 -21.24
C ILE A 133 -12.31 5.97 -20.25
N LYS A 134 -12.03 5.68 -18.97
CA LYS A 134 -11.77 6.72 -17.96
C LYS A 134 -10.44 7.44 -18.18
N GLU A 135 -9.41 6.81 -18.74
CA GLU A 135 -8.21 7.52 -19.21
C GLU A 135 -8.50 8.45 -20.40
N LEU A 136 -9.43 8.08 -21.29
CA LEU A 136 -9.82 8.91 -22.43
C LEU A 136 -10.76 10.06 -22.04
N ASN A 137 -11.71 9.80 -21.15
CA ASN A 137 -12.65 10.78 -20.61
C ASN A 137 -12.95 10.46 -19.14
N PRO A 138 -12.32 11.14 -18.17
CA PRO A 138 -12.45 10.83 -16.75
C PRO A 138 -13.83 11.20 -16.16
N THR A 139 -14.68 11.87 -16.94
CA THR A 139 -15.98 12.38 -16.45
C THR A 139 -17.17 11.47 -16.77
N VAL A 140 -16.96 10.38 -17.51
CA VAL A 140 -18.02 9.42 -17.81
C VAL A 140 -18.31 8.50 -16.62
N ARG A 141 -19.56 8.06 -16.50
CA ARG A 141 -19.99 7.07 -15.51
C ARG A 141 -20.09 5.70 -16.18
N ILE A 142 -19.55 4.68 -15.53
CA ILE A 142 -19.65 3.31 -16.04
C ILE A 142 -20.88 2.64 -15.44
N LYS A 143 -21.67 2.02 -16.30
CA LYS A 143 -22.80 1.18 -15.92
C LYS A 143 -22.65 -0.20 -16.53
N MET A 144 -22.89 -1.23 -15.72
CA MET A 144 -22.78 -2.62 -16.14
C MET A 144 -23.66 -2.90 -17.37
N LEU A 145 -23.14 -3.64 -18.34
CA LEU A 145 -23.85 -4.00 -19.57
C LEU A 145 -23.71 -5.51 -19.88
N ARG A 146 -24.83 -6.22 -19.88
CA ARG A 146 -24.96 -7.67 -20.11
C ARG A 146 -25.91 -7.98 -21.27
N GLY A 147 -25.77 -9.19 -21.82
CA GLY A 147 -26.51 -9.71 -22.98
C GLY A 147 -25.62 -9.93 -24.20
N ASN A 148 -26.19 -10.54 -25.24
CA ASN A 148 -25.56 -10.65 -26.56
C ASN A 148 -25.48 -9.28 -27.27
N VAL A 149 -24.78 -9.20 -28.41
CA VAL A 149 -24.54 -7.95 -29.14
C VAL A 149 -25.84 -7.21 -29.45
N GLN A 150 -26.84 -7.90 -29.99
CA GLN A 150 -28.13 -7.26 -30.35
C GLN A 150 -28.87 -6.74 -29.12
N THR A 151 -28.87 -7.47 -28.01
CA THR A 151 -29.49 -7.03 -26.75
C THR A 151 -28.82 -5.76 -26.22
N ARG A 152 -27.49 -5.66 -26.36
CA ARG A 152 -26.73 -4.48 -25.93
C ARG A 152 -27.04 -3.27 -26.79
N LEU A 153 -27.08 -3.43 -28.12
CA LEU A 153 -27.46 -2.36 -29.06
C LEU A 153 -28.89 -1.89 -28.82
N ARG A 154 -29.82 -2.81 -28.56
CA ARG A 154 -31.20 -2.45 -28.19
C ARG A 154 -31.24 -1.59 -26.91
N LYS A 155 -30.52 -1.99 -25.86
CA LYS A 155 -30.44 -1.20 -24.61
C LYS A 155 -29.86 0.21 -24.83
N LEU A 156 -28.90 0.36 -25.75
CA LEU A 156 -28.40 1.68 -26.17
C LEU A 156 -29.51 2.48 -26.85
N LYS A 157 -30.18 1.91 -27.86
CA LYS A 157 -31.27 2.58 -28.61
C LYS A 157 -32.47 2.96 -27.73
N GLU A 158 -32.75 2.17 -26.69
CA GLU A 158 -33.77 2.44 -25.67
C GLU A 158 -33.35 3.55 -24.67
N GLY A 159 -32.16 4.14 -24.80
CA GLY A 159 -31.68 5.22 -23.94
C GLY A 159 -31.22 4.78 -22.55
N GLN A 160 -30.93 3.49 -22.35
CA GLN A 160 -30.45 3.01 -21.04
C GLN A 160 -28.98 3.38 -20.76
N TYR A 161 -28.26 3.79 -21.81
CA TYR A 161 -26.85 4.20 -21.85
C TYR A 161 -26.69 5.30 -22.91
N ASP A 162 -25.74 6.22 -22.72
CA ASP A 162 -25.39 7.24 -23.72
C ASP A 162 -24.42 6.68 -24.77
N ALA A 163 -23.59 5.72 -24.35
CA ALA A 163 -22.69 4.99 -25.21
C ALA A 163 -22.48 3.56 -24.69
N ILE A 164 -22.08 2.62 -25.54
CA ILE A 164 -21.64 1.28 -25.11
C ILE A 164 -20.34 0.90 -25.80
N LEU A 165 -19.57 0.01 -25.18
CA LEU A 165 -18.32 -0.50 -25.76
C LEU A 165 -18.48 -1.94 -26.26
N LEU A 166 -18.14 -2.18 -27.53
CA LEU A 166 -18.19 -3.48 -28.20
C LEU A 166 -16.88 -3.77 -28.93
N ALA A 167 -16.69 -5.01 -29.40
CA ALA A 167 -15.53 -5.36 -30.23
C ALA A 167 -15.94 -5.24 -31.70
N ALA A 168 -15.10 -4.61 -32.53
CA ALA A 168 -15.36 -4.41 -33.95
C ALA A 168 -15.68 -5.73 -34.68
N ALA A 169 -14.82 -6.74 -34.52
CA ALA A 169 -15.02 -8.07 -35.12
C ALA A 169 -16.38 -8.71 -34.79
N GLY A 170 -16.99 -8.40 -33.62
CA GLY A 170 -18.30 -8.93 -33.27
C GLY A 170 -19.45 -8.26 -34.03
N LEU A 171 -19.33 -6.96 -34.32
CA LEU A 171 -20.32 -6.20 -35.10
C LEU A 171 -20.22 -6.55 -36.59
N GLU A 172 -19.00 -6.56 -37.13
CA GLU A 172 -18.73 -6.84 -38.54
C GLU A 172 -19.21 -8.25 -38.93
N ARG A 173 -18.92 -9.26 -38.11
CA ARG A 173 -19.40 -10.65 -38.35
C ARG A 173 -20.93 -10.73 -38.38
N LEU A 174 -21.61 -9.94 -37.55
CA LEU A 174 -23.07 -9.92 -37.53
C LEU A 174 -23.69 -9.01 -38.62
N GLY A 175 -22.87 -8.27 -39.38
CA GLY A 175 -23.31 -7.25 -40.33
C GLY A 175 -24.00 -6.06 -39.65
N LEU A 176 -23.68 -5.79 -38.38
CA LEU A 176 -24.29 -4.70 -37.58
C LEU A 176 -23.40 -3.44 -37.55
N ASP A 177 -22.24 -3.47 -38.20
CA ASP A 177 -21.35 -2.32 -38.36
C ASP A 177 -21.97 -1.21 -39.25
N LYS A 178 -23.02 -1.56 -40.01
CA LYS A 178 -23.76 -0.67 -40.91
C LYS A 178 -25.21 -0.44 -40.48
N GLU A 179 -25.55 -0.82 -39.25
CA GLU A 179 -26.92 -0.68 -38.75
C GLU A 179 -27.33 0.80 -38.65
N GLU A 180 -28.52 1.13 -39.14
CA GLU A 180 -29.01 2.51 -39.04
C GLU A 180 -29.29 2.92 -37.58
N GLY A 181 -29.06 4.20 -37.29
CA GLY A 181 -29.30 4.81 -35.98
C GLY A 181 -28.22 4.53 -34.94
N ILE A 182 -27.07 3.99 -35.34
CA ILE A 182 -25.87 3.92 -34.49
C ILE A 182 -24.66 4.51 -35.22
N HIS A 183 -23.73 5.06 -34.43
CA HIS A 183 -22.47 5.61 -34.88
C HIS A 183 -21.33 4.86 -34.20
N LEU A 184 -20.30 4.52 -34.96
CA LEU A 184 -19.14 3.75 -34.50
C LEU A 184 -17.90 4.63 -34.50
N GLU A 185 -17.28 4.75 -33.33
CA GLU A 185 -15.92 5.26 -33.21
C GLU A 185 -14.98 4.09 -32.92
N TYR A 186 -14.09 3.79 -33.87
CA TYR A 186 -13.02 2.81 -33.69
C TYR A 186 -11.93 3.43 -32.81
N LEU A 187 -11.73 2.84 -31.63
CA LEU A 187 -10.81 3.39 -30.63
C LEU A 187 -9.37 2.95 -30.95
N ASP A 188 -8.51 3.94 -31.17
CA ASP A 188 -7.08 3.77 -31.48
C ASP A 188 -6.39 2.81 -30.51
N THR A 189 -5.76 1.76 -31.05
CA THR A 189 -5.09 0.69 -30.30
C THR A 189 -3.84 1.15 -29.57
N ASP A 190 -3.28 2.32 -29.91
CA ASP A 190 -2.20 2.95 -29.13
C ASP A 190 -2.68 3.50 -27.80
N ARG A 191 -3.99 3.74 -27.68
CA ARG A 191 -4.61 4.40 -26.53
C ARG A 191 -5.64 3.53 -25.82
N PHE A 192 -6.23 2.60 -26.55
CA PHE A 192 -7.27 1.70 -26.09
C PHE A 192 -6.95 0.27 -26.55
N LEU A 193 -6.09 -0.40 -25.77
CA LEU A 193 -5.63 -1.73 -26.08
C LEU A 193 -6.76 -2.75 -25.97
N PRO A 194 -6.86 -3.68 -26.94
CA PRO A 194 -7.89 -4.72 -26.99
C PRO A 194 -7.62 -5.83 -25.96
N ALA A 195 -8.62 -6.70 -25.75
CA ALA A 195 -8.40 -7.94 -25.01
C ALA A 195 -7.46 -8.86 -25.81
N ALA A 196 -6.59 -9.61 -25.11
CA ALA A 196 -5.79 -10.67 -25.72
C ALA A 196 -6.70 -11.65 -26.49
N GLY A 197 -6.30 -12.01 -27.71
CA GLY A 197 -7.05 -12.87 -28.61
C GLY A 197 -8.29 -12.22 -29.23
N GLN A 198 -8.54 -10.92 -29.04
CA GLN A 198 -9.67 -10.24 -29.66
C GLN A 198 -9.53 -10.29 -31.20
N GLY A 199 -10.61 -10.66 -31.89
CA GLY A 199 -10.62 -10.79 -33.35
C GLY A 199 -10.22 -12.18 -33.86
N ILE A 200 -9.51 -13.00 -33.07
CA ILE A 200 -9.11 -14.37 -33.46
C ILE A 200 -10.22 -15.38 -33.13
N LEU A 201 -10.46 -16.31 -34.06
CA LEU A 201 -11.26 -17.52 -33.81
C LEU A 201 -10.33 -18.69 -33.57
N ALA A 202 -10.62 -19.46 -32.53
CA ALA A 202 -9.86 -20.64 -32.15
C ALA A 202 -10.76 -21.88 -32.28
N VAL A 203 -10.20 -22.95 -32.83
CA VAL A 203 -10.83 -24.25 -32.99
C VAL A 203 -10.20 -25.20 -32.00
N GLU A 204 -10.96 -25.59 -30.98
CA GLU A 204 -10.57 -26.57 -29.97
C GLU A 204 -10.86 -27.98 -30.48
N ALA A 205 -9.94 -28.90 -30.23
CA ALA A 205 -10.03 -30.29 -30.68
C ALA A 205 -9.36 -31.24 -29.68
N LYS A 206 -9.69 -32.53 -29.81
CA LYS A 206 -9.01 -33.62 -29.10
C LYS A 206 -7.69 -33.96 -29.80
N GLU A 207 -6.62 -34.16 -29.03
CA GLU A 207 -5.29 -34.49 -29.54
C GLU A 207 -5.31 -35.68 -30.52
N GLY A 208 -4.59 -35.54 -31.64
CA GLY A 208 -4.45 -36.59 -32.65
C GLY A 208 -5.65 -36.76 -33.59
N ARG A 209 -6.74 -36.02 -33.43
CA ARG A 209 -7.91 -36.08 -34.31
C ARG A 209 -7.95 -34.91 -35.30
N PHE A 210 -8.38 -35.18 -36.53
CA PHE A 210 -8.59 -34.17 -37.59
C PHE A 210 -7.39 -33.25 -37.86
N THR A 211 -6.17 -33.74 -37.66
CA THR A 211 -4.92 -32.96 -37.74
C THR A 211 -4.70 -32.32 -39.11
N GLU A 212 -5.02 -33.03 -40.19
CA GLU A 212 -4.92 -32.51 -41.57
C GLU A 212 -5.90 -31.35 -41.81
N VAL A 213 -7.14 -31.49 -41.32
CA VAL A 213 -8.18 -30.44 -41.41
C VAL A 213 -7.78 -29.21 -40.62
N LEU A 214 -7.35 -29.40 -39.37
CA LEU A 214 -6.90 -28.32 -38.49
C LEU A 214 -5.71 -27.59 -39.08
N LYS A 215 -4.72 -28.31 -39.64
CA LYS A 215 -3.55 -27.72 -40.29
C LYS A 215 -3.93 -26.89 -41.52
N ALA A 216 -4.91 -27.31 -42.31
CA ALA A 216 -5.32 -26.61 -43.52
C ALA A 216 -5.98 -25.25 -43.24
N ILE A 217 -6.69 -25.11 -42.12
CA ILE A 217 -7.37 -23.86 -41.75
C ILE A 217 -6.53 -22.98 -40.81
N HIS A 218 -5.38 -23.45 -40.33
CA HIS A 218 -4.54 -22.77 -39.36
C HIS A 218 -3.78 -21.58 -39.97
N CYS A 219 -3.87 -20.42 -39.32
CA CYS A 219 -3.08 -19.23 -39.64
C CYS A 219 -1.87 -19.14 -38.70
N GLU A 220 -0.67 -19.33 -39.26
CA GLU A 220 0.59 -19.29 -38.49
C GLU A 220 0.83 -17.93 -37.84
N GLU A 221 0.53 -16.82 -38.52
CA GLU A 221 0.72 -15.47 -37.99
C GLU A 221 -0.20 -15.21 -36.78
N ALA A 222 -1.50 -15.51 -36.91
CA ALA A 222 -2.45 -15.37 -35.82
C ALA A 222 -2.12 -16.28 -34.63
N ALA A 223 -1.50 -17.44 -34.88
CA ALA A 223 -1.03 -18.33 -33.82
C ALA A 223 0.11 -17.70 -33.01
N LEU A 224 1.05 -17.02 -33.67
CA LEU A 224 2.13 -16.28 -33.00
C LEU A 224 1.58 -15.12 -32.17
N GLU A 225 0.66 -14.33 -32.73
CA GLU A 225 0.00 -13.23 -32.01
C GLU A 225 -0.71 -13.75 -30.75
N LEU A 226 -1.53 -14.80 -30.91
CA LEU A 226 -2.30 -15.38 -29.83
C LEU A 226 -1.40 -16.02 -28.77
N ALA A 227 -0.31 -16.68 -29.17
CA ALA A 227 0.64 -17.29 -28.25
C ALA A 227 1.29 -16.26 -27.32
N ALA A 228 1.74 -15.13 -27.88
CA ALA A 228 2.32 -14.04 -27.09
C ALA A 228 1.29 -13.40 -26.14
N GLU A 229 0.09 -13.11 -26.65
CA GLU A 229 -0.97 -12.48 -25.86
C GLU A 229 -1.50 -13.38 -24.72
N ARG A 230 -1.62 -14.70 -24.98
CA ARG A 230 -2.03 -15.66 -23.96
C ARG A 230 -0.95 -15.91 -22.92
N SER A 231 0.32 -15.99 -23.32
CA SER A 231 1.42 -16.17 -22.36
C SER A 231 1.54 -14.97 -21.41
N PHE A 232 1.33 -13.75 -21.92
CA PHE A 232 1.20 -12.55 -21.10
C PHE A 232 0.09 -12.69 -20.05
N LEU A 233 -1.14 -13.02 -20.49
CA LEU A 233 -2.28 -13.17 -19.58
C LEU A 233 -2.05 -14.27 -18.53
N ALA A 234 -1.47 -15.40 -18.93
CA ALA A 234 -1.15 -16.50 -18.03
C ALA A 234 -0.09 -16.06 -16.99
N ALA A 235 0.97 -15.38 -17.41
CA ALA A 235 2.06 -14.94 -16.54
C ALA A 235 1.65 -13.87 -15.51
N ILE A 236 0.65 -13.04 -15.81
CA ILE A 236 0.06 -12.11 -14.83
C ILE A 236 -0.96 -12.78 -13.89
N GLY A 237 -1.25 -14.08 -14.06
CA GLY A 237 -2.30 -14.78 -13.31
C GLY A 237 -3.72 -14.36 -13.72
N GLY A 238 -3.86 -13.79 -14.91
CA GLY A 238 -5.10 -13.23 -15.43
C GLY A 238 -5.98 -14.27 -16.13
N SER A 239 -7.26 -13.93 -16.23
CA SER A 239 -8.25 -14.62 -17.07
C SER A 239 -8.97 -13.62 -17.98
N CYS A 240 -10.04 -14.01 -18.66
CA CYS A 240 -10.83 -13.14 -19.54
C CYS A 240 -11.43 -11.90 -18.83
N ASN A 241 -11.48 -11.88 -17.48
CA ASN A 241 -11.95 -10.75 -16.68
C ASN A 241 -10.83 -9.92 -16.03
N ALA A 242 -9.56 -10.29 -16.26
CA ALA A 242 -8.44 -9.53 -15.72
C ALA A 242 -8.49 -8.07 -16.23
N PRO A 243 -8.08 -7.08 -15.42
CA PRO A 243 -7.90 -5.69 -15.85
C PRO A 243 -6.63 -5.55 -16.71
N ALA A 244 -6.55 -6.34 -17.78
CA ALA A 244 -5.38 -6.49 -18.62
C ALA A 244 -5.76 -6.42 -20.10
N ALA A 245 -4.87 -5.89 -20.91
CA ALA A 245 -4.98 -5.80 -22.36
C ALA A 245 -3.67 -6.26 -23.01
N GLY A 246 -3.75 -6.80 -24.21
CA GLY A 246 -2.60 -7.29 -24.95
C GLY A 246 -2.88 -7.28 -26.44
N LEU A 247 -1.97 -6.69 -27.20
CA LEU A 247 -1.99 -6.67 -28.66
C LEU A 247 -0.60 -6.95 -29.19
N CYS A 248 -0.42 -8.13 -29.76
CA CYS A 248 0.72 -8.53 -30.56
C CYS A 248 0.37 -8.34 -32.03
N VAL A 249 1.26 -7.72 -32.79
CA VAL A 249 1.09 -7.48 -34.24
C VAL A 249 2.34 -8.02 -34.95
N PRO A 250 2.18 -8.83 -36.00
CA PRO A 250 3.29 -9.29 -36.80
C PRO A 250 3.80 -8.17 -37.70
N ALA A 251 5.12 -8.07 -37.83
CA ALA A 251 5.80 -7.36 -38.89
C ALA A 251 6.71 -8.37 -39.62
N ALA A 252 7.03 -8.16 -40.89
CA ALA A 252 7.60 -9.18 -41.80
C ALA A 252 8.68 -10.12 -41.21
N ARG A 253 9.49 -9.66 -40.24
CA ARG A 253 10.50 -10.46 -39.54
C ARG A 253 10.50 -10.28 -38.00
N SER A 254 9.44 -9.73 -37.42
CA SER A 254 9.38 -9.45 -35.98
C SER A 254 7.96 -9.51 -35.44
N LEU A 255 7.82 -9.60 -34.12
CA LEU A 255 6.54 -9.38 -33.42
C LEU A 255 6.69 -8.12 -32.57
N LYS A 256 5.74 -7.20 -32.69
CA LYS A 256 5.59 -6.07 -31.77
C LYS A 256 4.42 -6.33 -30.85
N MET A 257 4.62 -6.24 -29.55
CA MET A 257 3.54 -6.43 -28.59
C MET A 257 3.44 -5.25 -27.62
N LYS A 258 2.21 -4.81 -27.38
CA LYS A 258 1.83 -3.82 -26.37
C LYS A 258 0.95 -4.47 -25.33
N VAL A 259 1.20 -4.16 -24.06
CA VAL A 259 0.41 -4.69 -22.95
C VAL A 259 -0.01 -3.58 -22.00
N LEU A 260 -1.10 -3.88 -21.28
CA LEU A 260 -1.59 -3.07 -20.18
C LEU A 260 -2.06 -3.98 -19.05
N TYR A 261 -1.79 -3.60 -17.82
CA TYR A 261 -2.24 -4.31 -16.64
C TYR A 261 -2.52 -3.33 -15.49
N ALA A 262 -3.62 -3.54 -14.78
CA ALA A 262 -3.91 -2.87 -13.52
C ALA A 262 -3.76 -3.89 -12.37
N PRO A 263 -2.63 -3.89 -11.65
CA PRO A 263 -2.48 -4.75 -10.48
C PRO A 263 -3.55 -4.42 -9.42
N GLU A 264 -4.01 -5.45 -8.72
CA GLU A 264 -4.95 -5.27 -7.61
C GLU A 264 -4.34 -4.35 -6.54
N GLY A 265 -5.10 -3.35 -6.09
CA GLY A 265 -4.65 -2.34 -5.12
C GLY A 265 -3.69 -1.27 -5.66
N ALA A 266 -3.25 -1.34 -6.92
CA ALA A 266 -2.37 -0.32 -7.51
C ALA A 266 -3.15 0.92 -7.98
N THR A 267 -2.54 2.10 -7.81
CA THR A 267 -3.05 3.38 -8.31
C THR A 267 -2.66 3.59 -9.77
N GLY A 268 -3.31 2.87 -10.70
CA GLY A 268 -3.23 3.16 -12.13
C GLY A 268 -2.91 1.97 -13.04
N LEU A 269 -2.84 2.27 -14.35
CA LEU A 269 -2.52 1.31 -15.40
C LEU A 269 -1.02 1.29 -15.67
N ARG A 270 -0.43 0.09 -15.66
CA ARG A 270 0.95 -0.14 -16.09
C ARG A 270 0.93 -0.58 -17.56
N LYS A 271 1.79 0.01 -18.37
CA LYS A 271 1.90 -0.23 -19.81
C LYS A 271 3.33 -0.60 -20.16
N ALA A 272 3.50 -1.53 -21.07
CA ALA A 272 4.81 -1.91 -21.60
C ALA A 272 4.69 -2.28 -23.08
N GLU A 273 5.77 -2.10 -23.83
CA GLU A 273 5.85 -2.54 -25.22
C GLU A 273 7.24 -3.09 -25.53
N ALA A 274 7.28 -4.12 -26.38
CA ALA A 274 8.52 -4.72 -26.82
C ALA A 274 8.41 -5.25 -28.26
N ILE A 275 9.56 -5.42 -28.90
CA ILE A 275 9.70 -5.98 -30.24
C ILE A 275 10.69 -7.14 -30.14
N VAL A 276 10.35 -8.28 -30.74
CA VAL A 276 11.25 -9.44 -30.84
C VAL A 276 11.50 -9.79 -32.31
N ASP A 277 12.76 -10.03 -32.65
CA ASP A 277 13.19 -10.45 -33.98
C ASP A 277 13.02 -11.97 -34.16
N LEU A 278 12.39 -12.36 -35.27
CA LEU A 278 12.12 -13.74 -35.67
C LEU A 278 13.08 -14.27 -36.76
N THR A 279 14.02 -13.46 -37.28
CA THR A 279 14.93 -13.82 -38.39
C THR A 279 15.72 -15.11 -38.15
N GLU A 280 16.21 -15.31 -36.93
CA GLU A 280 17.02 -16.47 -36.56
C GLU A 280 16.19 -17.71 -36.20
N ALA A 281 14.85 -17.62 -36.19
CA ALA A 281 13.98 -18.77 -35.89
C ALA A 281 13.73 -19.57 -37.19
N GLY A 282 14.36 -20.74 -37.28
CA GLY A 282 14.32 -21.64 -38.44
C GLY A 282 13.07 -22.53 -38.49
N SER A 283 12.36 -22.71 -37.36
CA SER A 283 11.12 -23.49 -37.29
C SER A 283 9.94 -22.71 -36.71
N GLN A 284 8.72 -23.18 -36.98
CA GLN A 284 7.50 -22.57 -36.43
C GLN A 284 7.43 -22.70 -34.89
N GLU A 285 7.94 -23.79 -34.31
CA GLU A 285 7.98 -23.95 -32.85
C GLU A 285 8.95 -22.95 -32.19
N GLU A 286 10.09 -22.67 -32.82
CA GLU A 286 11.01 -21.63 -32.33
C GLU A 286 10.37 -20.24 -32.35
N LYS A 287 9.60 -19.92 -33.40
CA LYS A 287 8.84 -18.66 -33.47
C LYS A 287 7.77 -18.59 -32.38
N LEU A 288 7.03 -19.68 -32.14
CA LEU A 288 6.04 -19.77 -31.06
C LEU A 288 6.69 -19.63 -29.68
N SER A 289 7.86 -20.21 -29.47
CA SER A 289 8.65 -20.04 -28.25
C SER A 289 9.03 -18.58 -28.03
N LYS A 290 9.59 -17.91 -29.05
CA LYS A 290 9.91 -16.47 -29.00
C LYS A 290 8.66 -15.61 -28.72
N ALA A 291 7.52 -15.95 -29.31
CA ALA A 291 6.25 -15.27 -29.06
C ALA A 291 5.80 -15.43 -27.60
N ARG A 292 5.84 -16.65 -27.06
CA ARG A 292 5.51 -16.92 -25.64
C ARG A 292 6.43 -16.12 -24.70
N MET A 293 7.74 -16.14 -24.96
CA MET A 293 8.72 -15.37 -24.19
C MET A 293 8.47 -13.86 -24.23
N LEU A 294 8.07 -13.30 -25.39
CA LEU A 294 7.71 -11.89 -25.50
C LEU A 294 6.58 -11.51 -24.52
N GLY A 295 5.52 -12.32 -24.48
CA GLY A 295 4.40 -12.10 -23.55
C GLY A 295 4.79 -12.27 -22.08
N GLU A 296 5.60 -13.28 -21.76
CA GLU A 296 6.10 -13.53 -20.39
C GLU A 296 6.99 -12.40 -19.88
N ASN A 297 7.88 -11.87 -20.73
CA ASN A 297 8.76 -10.76 -20.38
C ASN A 297 7.96 -9.48 -20.10
N LEU A 298 7.00 -9.15 -20.98
CA LEU A 298 6.11 -8.00 -20.81
C LEU A 298 5.22 -8.14 -19.57
N ALA A 299 4.77 -9.35 -19.23
CA ALA A 299 4.08 -9.63 -17.97
C ALA A 299 5.00 -9.36 -16.78
N GLY A 300 6.26 -9.80 -16.85
CA GLY A 300 7.28 -9.51 -15.86
C GLY A 300 7.43 -8.02 -15.60
N GLU A 301 7.50 -7.20 -16.65
CA GLU A 301 7.64 -5.73 -16.56
C GLU A 301 6.44 -5.06 -15.88
N VAL A 302 5.21 -5.35 -16.32
CA VAL A 302 4.01 -4.70 -15.74
C VAL A 302 3.67 -5.22 -14.33
N LYS A 303 4.22 -6.36 -13.91
CA LYS A 303 4.05 -6.86 -12.53
C LYS A 303 5.00 -6.20 -11.54
N ARG A 304 6.12 -5.62 -11.96
CA ARG A 304 7.12 -5.02 -11.05
C ARG A 304 6.51 -3.94 -10.17
N GLY A 305 6.85 -3.98 -8.89
CA GLY A 305 6.54 -2.91 -7.95
C GLY A 305 7.47 -1.72 -8.16
N LYS A 306 7.17 -0.64 -7.43
CA LYS A 306 7.93 0.61 -7.46
C LYS A 306 8.76 0.78 -6.20
N VAL A 307 9.92 1.41 -6.30
CA VAL A 307 10.76 1.75 -5.14
C VAL A 307 10.75 3.26 -4.89
N TRP A 308 10.35 3.69 -3.69
CA TRP A 308 10.52 5.06 -3.22
C TRP A 308 11.81 5.17 -2.41
N LEU A 309 12.77 5.93 -2.90
CA LEU A 309 13.98 6.30 -2.15
C LEU A 309 13.69 7.61 -1.41
N LEU A 310 13.41 7.53 -0.11
CA LEU A 310 12.88 8.65 0.65
C LEU A 310 13.75 9.07 1.83
N GLY A 311 13.76 10.38 2.09
CA GLY A 311 14.42 10.98 3.25
C GLY A 311 13.49 11.09 4.44
N ALA A 312 13.91 10.55 5.59
CA ALA A 312 13.19 10.57 6.86
C ALA A 312 13.35 11.86 7.65
N GLY A 313 14.27 12.74 7.23
CA GLY A 313 14.65 13.90 8.03
C GLY A 313 15.65 13.56 9.15
N PRO A 314 16.01 14.54 10.00
CA PRO A 314 17.07 14.44 10.99
C PRO A 314 16.63 13.84 12.35
N GLY A 315 15.54 13.07 12.39
CA GLY A 315 15.08 12.33 13.57
C GLY A 315 13.70 12.76 14.10
N ASP A 316 13.40 14.06 14.10
CA ASP A 316 12.07 14.58 14.46
C ASP A 316 11.01 14.16 13.43
N MET A 317 9.99 13.42 13.88
CA MET A 317 8.85 13.00 13.05
C MET A 317 8.08 14.18 12.46
N GLY A 318 8.10 15.35 13.11
CA GLY A 318 7.50 16.58 12.60
C GLY A 318 8.21 17.13 11.35
N LEU A 319 9.44 16.69 11.08
CA LEU A 319 10.22 17.07 9.90
C LEU A 319 10.12 16.06 8.75
N LEU A 320 9.34 15.00 8.91
CA LEU A 320 9.03 14.08 7.82
C LEU A 320 8.16 14.79 6.78
N THR A 321 8.57 14.73 5.51
CA THR A 321 7.76 15.36 4.45
C THR A 321 6.43 14.63 4.28
N ARG A 322 5.36 15.36 3.93
CA ARG A 322 4.03 14.76 3.70
C ARG A 322 4.05 13.66 2.65
N LYS A 323 4.93 13.79 1.64
CA LYS A 323 5.11 12.79 0.57
C LYS A 323 5.81 11.54 1.09
N ALA A 324 6.84 11.67 1.93
CA ALA A 324 7.50 10.54 2.57
C ALA A 324 6.51 9.74 3.45
N LEU A 325 5.72 10.44 4.27
CA LEU A 325 4.68 9.82 5.09
C LEU A 325 3.64 9.07 4.25
N TRP A 326 3.24 9.65 3.11
CA TRP A 326 2.35 8.98 2.16
C TRP A 326 2.98 7.69 1.63
N CYS A 327 4.24 7.72 1.17
CA CYS A 327 4.94 6.52 0.68
C CYS A 327 5.02 5.42 1.74
N ILE A 328 5.36 5.77 2.99
CA ILE A 328 5.44 4.81 4.11
C ILE A 328 4.07 4.14 4.36
N ARG A 329 2.98 4.91 4.30
CA ARG A 329 1.61 4.39 4.49
C ARG A 329 1.08 3.55 3.33
N HIS A 330 1.71 3.59 2.16
CA HIS A 330 1.26 2.86 0.96
C HIS A 330 2.21 1.74 0.54
N ALA A 331 3.39 1.63 1.15
CA ALA A 331 4.36 0.59 0.85
C ALA A 331 3.94 -0.79 1.36
N ASP A 332 4.23 -1.81 0.57
CA ASP A 332 4.11 -3.21 0.97
C ASP A 332 5.34 -3.67 1.76
N VAL A 333 6.49 -3.02 1.55
CA VAL A 333 7.75 -3.31 2.23
C VAL A 333 8.42 -1.99 2.66
N LEU A 334 8.79 -1.89 3.93
CA LEU A 334 9.52 -0.76 4.50
C LEU A 334 10.95 -1.19 4.82
N VAL A 335 11.93 -0.61 4.12
CA VAL A 335 13.37 -0.87 4.33
C VAL A 335 14.02 0.35 4.98
N TYR A 336 14.31 0.30 6.28
CA TYR A 336 14.70 1.47 7.07
C TYR A 336 16.09 1.36 7.74
N ASP A 337 16.77 2.50 7.90
CA ASP A 337 18.11 2.59 8.51
C ASP A 337 18.08 3.08 9.97
N ASN A 338 19.23 2.98 10.65
CA ASN A 338 19.43 3.41 12.05
C ASN A 338 19.07 4.88 12.33
N LEU A 339 19.28 5.77 11.36
CA LEU A 339 19.04 7.22 11.55
C LEU A 339 17.56 7.62 11.38
N ALA A 340 16.72 6.67 10.96
CA ALA A 340 15.28 6.86 10.94
C ALA A 340 14.72 6.64 12.35
N SER A 341 13.76 7.47 12.78
CA SER A 341 13.08 7.27 14.06
C SER A 341 12.23 6.00 14.03
N GLY A 342 12.29 5.18 15.08
CA GLY A 342 11.45 3.99 15.22
C GLY A 342 9.94 4.30 15.19
N ALA A 343 9.56 5.57 15.47
CA ALA A 343 8.19 6.04 15.31
C ALA A 343 7.66 5.92 13.87
N ILE A 344 8.52 5.87 12.86
CA ILE A 344 8.11 5.67 11.46
C ILE A 344 7.41 4.32 11.28
N LEU A 345 7.77 3.29 12.06
CA LEU A 345 7.15 1.97 11.96
C LEU A 345 5.67 1.99 12.39
N ASN A 346 5.25 3.00 13.16
CA ASN A 346 3.84 3.19 13.50
C ASN A 346 2.99 3.65 12.30
N GLU A 347 3.61 4.23 11.27
CA GLU A 347 2.94 4.73 10.08
C GLU A 347 2.79 3.67 8.99
N ALA A 348 3.54 2.56 9.09
CA ALA A 348 3.42 1.46 8.15
C ALA A 348 2.04 0.80 8.21
N ARG A 349 1.63 0.21 7.09
CA ARG A 349 0.45 -0.67 7.03
C ARG A 349 0.62 -1.86 7.97
N GLU A 350 -0.49 -2.42 8.43
CA GLU A 350 -0.50 -3.56 9.35
C GLU A 350 0.00 -4.87 8.70
N ASP A 351 -0.06 -4.95 7.38
CA ASP A 351 0.39 -6.08 6.56
C ASP A 351 1.74 -5.85 5.85
N ALA A 352 2.35 -4.68 6.03
CA ALA A 352 3.65 -4.37 5.43
C ALA A 352 4.79 -5.19 6.06
N GLU A 353 5.75 -5.60 5.25
CA GLU A 353 7.00 -6.20 5.74
C GLU A 353 7.94 -5.08 6.23
N LEU A 354 8.50 -5.22 7.44
CA LEU A 354 9.42 -4.25 8.03
C LEU A 354 10.83 -4.84 8.04
N ILE A 355 11.77 -4.22 7.33
CA ILE A 355 13.14 -4.72 7.18
C ILE A 355 14.13 -3.63 7.64
N TYR A 356 14.90 -3.95 8.66
CA TYR A 356 15.99 -3.10 9.11
C TYR A 356 17.25 -3.31 8.25
N ALA A 357 17.73 -2.24 7.62
CA ALA A 357 18.93 -2.24 6.74
C ALA A 357 20.15 -1.52 7.37
N GLY A 358 20.09 -1.16 8.66
CA GLY A 358 21.19 -0.51 9.37
C GLY A 358 22.36 -1.44 9.73
N LYS A 359 23.53 -0.86 10.00
CA LYS A 359 24.73 -1.58 10.45
C LYS A 359 24.50 -2.13 11.88
N ARG A 360 24.26 -3.44 12.03
CA ARG A 360 24.31 -4.13 13.33
C ARG A 360 25.74 -4.20 13.86
N ALA A 361 25.93 -4.25 15.18
CA ALA A 361 27.25 -4.45 15.76
C ALA A 361 27.72 -5.92 15.70
N ASP A 362 26.82 -6.93 15.68
CA ASP A 362 27.25 -8.33 15.85
C ASP A 362 26.41 -9.44 15.15
N LYS A 363 25.43 -9.15 14.28
CA LYS A 363 24.69 -10.21 13.53
C LYS A 363 24.30 -9.75 12.13
N HIS A 364 24.73 -10.44 11.07
CA HIS A 364 24.32 -10.27 9.66
C HIS A 364 24.04 -8.83 9.21
N HIS A 365 25.10 -8.14 8.77
CA HIS A 365 25.02 -6.85 8.11
C HIS A 365 24.48 -7.03 6.68
N LEU A 366 23.54 -6.18 6.23
CA LEU A 366 23.40 -5.95 4.79
C LEU A 366 24.45 -4.91 4.39
N ARG A 367 25.50 -5.36 3.69
CA ARG A 367 26.35 -4.49 2.88
C ARG A 367 25.46 -3.76 1.87
N GLN A 368 25.92 -2.62 1.36
CA GLN A 368 25.12 -1.83 0.43
C GLN A 368 24.58 -2.62 -0.76
N TRP A 369 25.41 -3.49 -1.32
CA TRP A 369 25.00 -4.31 -2.46
C TRP A 369 23.88 -5.29 -2.08
N GLU A 370 23.83 -5.75 -0.82
CA GLU A 370 22.74 -6.59 -0.30
C GLU A 370 21.46 -5.77 -0.12
N THR A 371 21.56 -4.53 0.36
CA THR A 371 20.41 -3.61 0.39
C THR A 371 19.90 -3.33 -1.03
N ASN A 372 20.78 -3.05 -1.99
CA ASN A 372 20.41 -2.82 -3.38
C ASN A 372 19.73 -4.06 -3.98
N ALA A 373 20.30 -5.26 -3.75
CA ALA A 373 19.72 -6.52 -4.20
C ALA A 373 18.33 -6.76 -3.58
N LEU A 374 18.16 -6.48 -2.28
CA LEU A 374 16.87 -6.59 -1.60
C LEU A 374 15.81 -5.66 -2.22
N LEU A 375 16.16 -4.40 -2.51
CA LEU A 375 15.23 -3.46 -3.14
C LEU A 375 14.77 -3.96 -4.51
N VAL A 376 15.72 -4.47 -5.31
CA VAL A 376 15.43 -5.07 -6.61
C VAL A 376 14.56 -6.31 -6.46
N GLU A 377 14.93 -7.24 -5.58
CA GLU A 377 14.19 -8.49 -5.33
C GLU A 377 12.73 -8.22 -4.97
N LYS A 378 12.48 -7.35 -3.99
CA LYS A 378 11.12 -7.04 -3.53
C LYS A 378 10.30 -6.35 -4.62
N ALA A 379 10.91 -5.43 -5.37
CA ALA A 379 10.23 -4.79 -6.49
C ALA A 379 9.92 -5.78 -7.63
N LEU A 380 10.84 -6.69 -7.98
CA LEU A 380 10.58 -7.74 -8.97
C LEU A 380 9.50 -8.73 -8.52
N ALA A 381 9.35 -8.94 -7.20
CA ALA A 381 8.22 -9.66 -6.62
C ALA A 381 6.89 -8.88 -6.64
N GLY A 382 6.85 -7.70 -7.27
CA GLY A 382 5.66 -6.87 -7.44
C GLY A 382 5.33 -5.95 -6.27
N LYS A 383 6.20 -5.87 -5.25
CA LYS A 383 5.97 -5.08 -4.04
C LYS A 383 6.37 -3.63 -4.22
N ASN A 384 5.55 -2.71 -3.72
CA ASN A 384 5.95 -1.32 -3.57
C ASN A 384 6.84 -1.19 -2.32
N VAL A 385 8.06 -0.69 -2.51
CA VAL A 385 9.09 -0.65 -1.47
C VAL A 385 9.37 0.80 -1.08
N ALA A 386 9.26 1.12 0.21
CA ALA A 386 9.74 2.38 0.76
C ALA A 386 11.12 2.18 1.39
N ARG A 387 12.16 2.71 0.74
CA ARG A 387 13.53 2.76 1.26
C ARG A 387 13.73 4.05 2.06
N VAL A 388 13.71 3.94 3.38
CA VAL A 388 13.77 5.06 4.32
C VAL A 388 15.20 5.32 4.76
N LYS A 389 15.72 6.50 4.41
CA LYS A 389 17.08 6.95 4.75
C LYS A 389 17.02 8.12 5.72
N GLY A 390 17.93 8.19 6.69
CA GLY A 390 18.04 9.37 7.55
C GLY A 390 18.44 10.62 6.74
N GLY A 391 17.90 11.78 7.10
CA GLY A 391 18.15 13.04 6.39
C GLY A 391 17.53 13.06 4.99
N ASP A 392 18.33 13.44 3.99
CA ASP A 392 17.95 13.49 2.58
C ASP A 392 18.64 12.34 1.79
N PRO A 393 17.99 11.74 0.77
CA PRO A 393 18.59 10.64 0.02
C PRO A 393 19.85 11.00 -0.77
N PHE A 394 20.01 12.26 -1.20
CA PHE A 394 21.05 12.70 -2.13
C PHE A 394 22.13 13.56 -1.46
N ILE A 395 21.82 14.31 -0.40
CA ILE A 395 22.84 15.10 0.32
C ILE A 395 23.72 14.16 1.16
N PHE A 396 24.86 13.78 0.60
CA PHE A 396 25.80 12.78 1.14
C PHE A 396 25.13 11.46 1.57
N GLY A 397 23.96 11.18 1.00
CA GLY A 397 23.27 9.91 1.09
C GLY A 397 23.68 8.99 -0.07
N ARG A 398 23.19 7.75 0.00
CA ARG A 398 23.46 6.72 -1.02
C ARG A 398 22.31 6.51 -2.02
N GLY A 399 21.42 7.50 -2.13
CA GLY A 399 20.25 7.42 -2.99
C GLY A 399 20.61 7.38 -4.47
N GLY A 400 21.74 8.00 -4.87
CA GLY A 400 22.21 7.97 -6.25
C GLY A 400 22.64 6.58 -6.70
N GLU A 401 23.45 5.89 -5.89
CA GLU A 401 23.89 4.53 -6.17
C GLU A 401 22.74 3.52 -6.12
N GLU A 402 21.82 3.67 -5.15
CA GLU A 402 20.60 2.86 -5.08
C GLU A 402 19.73 3.04 -6.34
N ALA A 403 19.54 4.28 -6.80
CA ALA A 403 18.81 4.58 -8.03
C ALA A 403 19.46 3.97 -9.28
N GLN A 404 20.80 3.99 -9.38
CA GLN A 404 21.53 3.39 -10.49
C GLN A 404 21.31 1.87 -10.57
N GLU A 405 21.34 1.17 -9.43
CA GLU A 405 21.09 -0.28 -9.41
C GLU A 405 19.63 -0.62 -9.75
N LEU A 406 18.67 0.17 -9.28
CA LEU A 406 17.26 0.01 -9.64
C LEU A 406 17.04 0.22 -11.15
N LEU A 407 17.67 1.24 -11.72
CA LEU A 407 17.61 1.50 -13.16
C LEU A 407 18.20 0.34 -13.97
N LYS A 408 19.37 -0.18 -13.57
CA LYS A 408 20.00 -1.35 -14.22
C LYS A 408 19.10 -2.59 -14.17
N ALA A 409 18.34 -2.77 -13.10
CA ALA A 409 17.38 -3.86 -12.96
C ALA A 409 16.03 -3.59 -13.67
N GLY A 410 15.83 -2.42 -14.28
CA GLY A 410 14.57 -2.01 -14.90
C GLY A 410 13.43 -1.87 -13.89
N VAL A 411 13.74 -1.46 -12.66
CA VAL A 411 12.76 -1.18 -11.60
C VAL A 411 12.44 0.31 -11.59
N GLU A 412 11.15 0.65 -11.66
CA GLU A 412 10.71 2.03 -11.51
C GLU A 412 11.01 2.52 -10.09
N PHE A 413 11.57 3.72 -9.98
CA PHE A 413 11.82 4.36 -8.71
C PHE A 413 11.44 5.83 -8.71
N GLU A 414 11.30 6.39 -7.51
CA GLU A 414 11.03 7.80 -7.31
C GLU A 414 11.78 8.32 -6.09
N ILE A 415 12.41 9.49 -6.25
CA ILE A 415 13.15 10.15 -5.18
C ILE A 415 12.22 11.07 -4.41
N ILE A 416 12.17 10.89 -3.09
CA ILE A 416 11.40 11.75 -2.18
C ILE A 416 12.39 12.54 -1.31
N PRO A 417 12.57 13.85 -1.57
CA PRO A 417 13.48 14.68 -0.79
C PRO A 417 13.13 14.69 0.70
N GLY A 418 14.17 14.73 1.52
CA GLY A 418 14.07 14.82 2.97
C GLY A 418 14.59 16.15 3.52
N VAL A 419 14.19 16.48 4.73
CA VAL A 419 14.78 17.61 5.48
C VAL A 419 16.21 17.24 5.87
N SER A 420 17.20 17.93 5.31
CA SER A 420 18.61 17.62 5.58
C SER A 420 19.06 18.15 6.95
N SER A 421 19.91 17.38 7.63
CA SER A 421 20.56 17.81 8.87
C SER A 421 21.49 19.02 8.66
N SER A 422 21.96 19.26 7.43
CA SER A 422 22.83 20.40 7.08
C SER A 422 22.27 21.77 7.44
N TYR A 423 20.94 21.93 7.48
CA TYR A 423 20.29 23.17 7.89
C TYR A 423 19.33 22.99 9.06
N ALA A 424 18.71 21.81 9.20
CA ALA A 424 17.74 21.56 10.26
C ALA A 424 18.39 21.44 11.64
N ALA A 425 19.55 20.77 11.74
CA ALA A 425 20.25 20.66 13.02
C ALA A 425 20.77 22.02 13.53
N PRO A 426 21.39 22.89 12.71
CA PRO A 426 21.73 24.26 13.13
C PRO A 426 20.48 25.06 13.50
N ALA A 427 19.42 25.01 12.69
CA ALA A 427 18.19 25.76 12.97
C ALA A 427 17.55 25.38 14.32
N TYR A 428 17.53 24.10 14.67
CA TYR A 428 17.05 23.63 15.98
C TYR A 428 18.04 23.91 17.13
N ALA A 429 19.30 24.19 16.82
CA ALA A 429 20.29 24.67 17.78
C ALA A 429 20.24 26.20 17.98
N GLY A 430 19.42 26.94 17.22
CA GLY A 430 19.40 28.41 17.22
C GLY A 430 20.46 29.04 16.32
N ILE A 431 21.04 28.29 15.38
CA ILE A 431 22.08 28.78 14.47
C ILE A 431 21.48 28.84 13.06
N PRO A 432 21.17 30.04 12.52
CA PRO A 432 20.77 30.15 11.13
C PRO A 432 21.98 29.85 10.22
N VAL A 433 21.79 29.13 9.12
CA VAL A 433 22.90 28.87 8.18
C VAL A 433 23.25 30.09 7.31
N THR A 434 22.33 31.05 7.23
CA THR A 434 22.51 32.33 6.54
C THR A 434 21.90 33.45 7.38
N HIS A 435 22.52 34.62 7.39
CA HIS A 435 22.00 35.82 8.07
C HIS A 435 22.48 37.07 7.33
N ARG A 436 21.62 38.08 7.19
CA ARG A 436 21.92 39.27 6.36
C ARG A 436 23.22 39.97 6.76
N ASP A 437 23.51 40.00 8.06
CA ASP A 437 24.69 40.69 8.60
C ASP A 437 25.94 39.78 8.73
N PHE A 438 25.79 38.45 8.58
CA PHE A 438 26.88 37.50 8.87
C PHE A 438 27.22 36.53 7.73
N ALA A 439 26.24 36.09 6.94
CA ALA A 439 26.45 35.10 5.88
C ALA A 439 25.34 35.15 4.82
N SER A 440 25.69 35.52 3.57
CA SER A 440 24.79 35.47 2.40
C SER A 440 24.76 34.11 1.69
N SER A 441 25.70 33.22 2.02
CA SER A 441 25.87 31.88 1.45
C SER A 441 26.19 30.88 2.55
N PHE A 442 25.97 29.60 2.26
CA PHE A 442 26.47 28.50 3.07
C PHE A 442 26.88 27.32 2.20
N HIS A 443 27.82 26.52 2.70
CA HIS A 443 28.44 25.43 1.97
C HIS A 443 28.29 24.14 2.77
N VAL A 444 27.82 23.08 2.14
CA VAL A 444 27.59 21.78 2.78
C VAL A 444 28.69 20.82 2.33
N ILE A 445 29.49 20.34 3.29
CA ILE A 445 30.74 19.62 3.05
C ILE A 445 30.70 18.29 3.81
N THR A 446 31.26 17.22 3.24
CA THR A 446 31.43 15.95 3.95
C THR A 446 32.77 15.97 4.67
N GLY A 447 32.78 15.74 5.97
CA GLY A 447 34.01 15.59 6.76
C GLY A 447 34.56 14.16 6.73
N HIS A 448 33.91 13.21 6.05
CA HIS A 448 34.40 11.85 5.85
C HIS A 448 34.75 11.61 4.38
N GLU A 449 35.97 11.15 4.12
CA GLU A 449 36.46 10.73 2.80
C GLU A 449 36.52 9.19 2.73
N SER A 450 36.11 8.60 1.62
CA SER A 450 36.17 7.14 1.45
C SER A 450 37.62 6.65 1.41
N ALA A 451 37.91 5.57 2.14
CA ALA A 451 39.24 4.95 2.23
C ALA A 451 39.82 4.47 0.89
N ASP A 452 38.98 4.38 -0.15
CA ASP A 452 39.36 3.89 -1.48
C ASP A 452 39.82 5.01 -2.45
N LYS A 453 39.79 6.28 -2.04
CA LYS A 453 40.30 7.38 -2.88
C LYS A 453 41.79 7.61 -2.62
N THR A 454 42.62 7.23 -3.58
CA THR A 454 44.05 7.55 -3.66
C THR A 454 44.26 9.01 -4.08
N GLY A 455 44.01 9.97 -3.18
CA GLY A 455 44.29 11.40 -3.38
C GLY A 455 43.54 12.29 -2.39
N LEU A 456 44.13 13.44 -2.02
CA LEU A 456 43.48 14.50 -1.22
C LEU A 456 42.33 15.12 -2.05
N VAL A 457 41.09 15.13 -1.55
CA VAL A 457 39.92 15.50 -2.39
C VAL A 457 39.26 16.83 -1.99
N LEU A 458 39.33 17.27 -0.74
CA LEU A 458 38.85 18.60 -0.35
C LEU A 458 39.93 19.67 -0.49
N ASP A 459 39.65 20.70 -1.30
CA ASP A 459 40.51 21.87 -1.43
C ASP A 459 40.28 22.84 -0.25
N TYR A 460 40.96 22.55 0.87
CA TYR A 460 40.94 23.40 2.05
C TYR A 460 41.46 24.81 1.78
N ALA A 461 42.30 25.01 0.77
CA ALA A 461 42.78 26.33 0.36
C ALA A 461 41.65 27.22 -0.18
N THR A 462 40.71 26.61 -0.90
CA THR A 462 39.48 27.29 -1.34
C THR A 462 38.50 27.44 -0.18
N LEU A 463 38.20 26.37 0.58
CA LEU A 463 37.24 26.41 1.69
C LEU A 463 37.61 27.44 2.78
N ALA A 464 38.89 27.63 3.06
CA ALA A 464 39.36 28.62 4.02
C ALA A 464 39.05 30.07 3.58
N LYS A 465 38.98 30.31 2.26
CA LYS A 465 38.73 31.63 1.68
C LYS A 465 37.26 31.89 1.39
N GLU A 466 36.42 30.85 1.33
CA GLU A 466 34.99 31.00 1.13
C GLU A 466 34.35 31.85 2.24
N GLU A 467 33.57 32.84 1.82
CA GLU A 467 32.74 33.67 2.70
C GLU A 467 31.42 32.95 3.04
N GLY A 468 30.83 33.27 4.19
CA GLY A 468 29.60 32.64 4.68
C GLY A 468 29.84 31.45 5.59
N THR A 469 28.82 30.58 5.70
CA THR A 469 28.79 29.51 6.71
C THR A 469 29.26 28.18 6.11
N LEU A 470 30.24 27.53 6.73
CA LEU A 470 30.67 26.18 6.35
C LEU A 470 29.99 25.15 7.27
N VAL A 471 29.27 24.20 6.69
CA VAL A 471 28.61 23.10 7.42
C VAL A 471 29.24 21.77 7.04
N PHE A 472 29.93 21.14 7.97
CA PHE A 472 30.53 19.82 7.81
C PHE A 472 29.63 18.73 8.38
N LEU A 473 29.12 17.87 7.50
CA LEU A 473 28.40 16.64 7.84
C LEU A 473 29.40 15.50 8.05
N MET A 474 29.12 14.58 8.97
CA MET A 474 29.98 13.40 9.23
C MET A 474 31.44 13.74 9.61
N GLY A 475 31.69 14.96 10.10
CA GLY A 475 33.05 15.47 10.34
C GLY A 475 33.61 15.27 11.74
N LEU A 476 32.81 14.81 12.72
CA LEU A 476 33.23 14.82 14.14
C LEU A 476 34.59 14.16 14.40
N LYS A 477 34.85 12.99 13.81
CA LYS A 477 36.13 12.28 13.97
C LYS A 477 37.31 13.04 13.35
N ASN A 478 37.07 13.75 12.25
CA ASN A 478 38.07 14.49 11.48
C ASN A 478 38.11 15.98 11.86
N LEU A 479 37.33 16.41 12.87
CA LEU A 479 37.22 17.80 13.28
C LEU A 479 38.57 18.46 13.62
N PRO A 480 39.53 17.80 14.32
CA PRO A 480 40.86 18.39 14.54
C PRO A 480 41.56 18.75 13.23
N HIS A 481 41.59 17.82 12.28
CA HIS A 481 42.23 18.01 10.98
C HIS A 481 41.52 19.08 10.14
N ILE A 482 40.18 19.10 10.13
CA ILE A 482 39.40 20.14 9.43
C ILE A 482 39.75 21.54 9.96
N ALA A 483 39.83 21.70 11.28
CA ALA A 483 40.18 22.98 11.90
C ALA A 483 41.62 23.40 11.57
N GLU A 484 42.59 22.48 11.71
CA GLU A 484 43.99 22.71 11.39
C GLU A 484 44.18 23.14 9.92
N GLU A 485 43.56 22.43 8.97
CA GLU A 485 43.69 22.73 7.54
C GLU A 485 43.05 24.07 7.16
N LEU A 486 41.88 24.40 7.70
CA LEU A 486 41.25 25.70 7.45
C LEU A 486 42.12 26.86 7.97
N ILE A 487 42.71 26.70 9.16
CA ILE A 487 43.60 27.71 9.75
C ILE A 487 44.89 27.84 8.93
N ALA A 488 45.52 26.70 8.59
CA ALA A 488 46.76 26.68 7.80
C ALA A 488 46.60 27.38 6.45
N HIS A 489 45.39 27.33 5.88
CA HIS A 489 45.05 27.96 4.60
C HIS A 489 44.44 29.36 4.71
N GLY A 490 44.41 29.95 5.90
CA GLY A 490 44.11 31.38 6.11
C GLY A 490 42.76 31.71 6.71
N LYS A 491 41.97 30.74 7.18
CA LYS A 491 40.77 31.02 8.00
C LYS A 491 41.22 31.53 9.37
N ASP A 492 40.56 32.56 9.90
CA ASP A 492 40.90 33.11 11.22
C ASP A 492 40.70 32.03 12.32
N PRO A 493 41.72 31.70 13.13
CA PRO A 493 41.61 30.81 14.29
C PRO A 493 40.44 31.14 15.23
N LYS A 494 40.07 32.41 15.30
CA LYS A 494 38.98 32.93 16.15
C LYS A 494 37.60 32.87 15.50
N THR A 495 37.49 32.34 14.28
CA THR A 495 36.19 32.18 13.60
C THR A 495 35.24 31.36 14.49
N PRO A 496 34.03 31.85 14.78
CA PRO A 496 33.06 31.13 15.59
C PRO A 496 32.71 29.75 14.98
N ALA A 497 32.62 28.74 15.83
CA ALA A 497 32.31 27.38 15.43
C ALA A 497 31.40 26.68 16.44
N ALA A 498 30.55 25.77 15.95
CA ALA A 498 29.68 24.96 16.77
C ALA A 498 29.65 23.50 16.31
N VAL A 499 29.52 22.58 17.26
CA VAL A 499 29.26 21.16 17.00
C VAL A 499 27.88 20.81 17.56
N VAL A 500 27.00 20.33 16.69
CA VAL A 500 25.63 19.93 17.05
C VAL A 500 25.49 18.42 16.94
N GLN A 501 25.39 17.74 18.08
CA GLN A 501 25.09 16.32 18.18
C GLN A 501 23.58 16.10 18.12
N ALA A 502 23.15 15.03 17.43
CA ALA A 502 21.78 14.53 17.43
C ALA A 502 20.72 15.65 17.27
N GLY A 503 20.98 16.60 16.36
CA GLY A 503 20.15 17.78 16.18
C GLY A 503 18.69 17.41 15.90
N THR A 504 17.76 18.25 16.34
CA THR A 504 16.30 18.05 16.28
C THR A 504 15.73 16.99 17.24
N THR A 505 16.56 16.24 17.95
CA THR A 505 16.12 15.21 18.91
C THR A 505 16.26 15.68 20.37
N ALA A 506 15.68 14.95 21.33
CA ALA A 506 15.89 15.25 22.74
C ALA A 506 17.35 15.05 23.18
N ARG A 507 18.15 14.30 22.41
CA ARG A 507 19.60 14.13 22.69
C ARG A 507 20.45 15.23 22.10
N GLN A 508 19.84 16.31 21.60
CA GLN A 508 20.57 17.43 21.04
C GLN A 508 21.54 17.99 22.07
N ARG A 509 22.82 18.06 21.70
CA ARG A 509 23.86 18.74 22.47
C ARG A 509 24.58 19.69 21.54
N VAL A 510 24.79 20.91 22.01
CA VAL A 510 25.46 21.97 21.25
C VAL A 510 26.69 22.38 22.04
N VAL A 511 27.83 22.41 21.36
CA VAL A 511 29.07 22.98 21.87
C VAL A 511 29.45 24.12 20.94
N THR A 512 29.69 25.30 21.49
CA THR A 512 30.17 26.48 20.77
C THR A 512 31.60 26.81 21.19
N GLY A 513 32.33 27.50 20.33
CA GLY A 513 33.70 27.93 20.58
C GLY A 513 34.27 28.65 19.37
N VAL A 514 35.60 28.70 19.28
CA VAL A 514 36.31 29.20 18.11
C VAL A 514 37.00 28.05 17.37
N LEU A 515 37.30 28.25 16.10
CA LEU A 515 37.84 27.21 15.21
C LEU A 515 39.09 26.52 15.78
N GLU A 516 40.02 27.24 16.41
CA GLU A 516 41.25 26.64 16.97
C GLU A 516 41.01 25.71 18.16
N SER A 517 39.93 25.89 18.91
CA SER A 517 39.67 25.14 20.15
C SER A 517 38.50 24.16 20.05
N ILE A 518 37.64 24.29 19.02
CA ILE A 518 36.34 23.59 18.95
C ILE A 518 36.48 22.07 19.00
N ALA A 519 37.54 21.51 18.40
CA ALA A 519 37.78 20.07 18.40
C ALA A 519 38.04 19.53 19.81
N GLU A 520 38.88 20.23 20.58
CA GLU A 520 39.20 19.87 21.95
C GLU A 520 38.01 20.11 22.87
N THR A 521 37.28 21.22 22.70
CA THR A 521 36.05 21.48 23.47
C THR A 521 34.99 20.39 23.23
N ALA A 522 34.75 19.99 21.98
CA ALA A 522 33.80 18.92 21.65
C ALA A 522 34.21 17.57 22.27
N LYS A 523 35.51 17.27 22.30
CA LYS A 523 36.06 16.06 22.92
C LYS A 523 35.92 16.08 24.45
N GLN A 524 36.24 17.20 25.10
CA GLN A 524 36.11 17.37 26.55
C GLN A 524 34.65 17.24 27.02
N VAL A 525 33.71 17.79 26.25
CA VAL A 525 32.27 17.66 26.51
C VAL A 525 31.75 16.26 26.14
N GLY A 526 32.54 15.46 25.43
CA GLY A 526 32.19 14.09 25.05
C GLY A 526 31.09 14.02 24.00
N ILE A 527 31.12 14.91 23.00
CA ILE A 527 30.21 14.86 21.85
C ILE A 527 30.42 13.56 21.06
N GLN A 528 29.31 12.93 20.65
CA GLN A 528 29.28 11.66 19.93
C GLN A 528 28.60 11.80 18.56
N THR A 529 28.83 10.85 17.66
CA THR A 529 28.08 10.77 16.40
C THR A 529 26.65 10.28 16.63
N PRO A 530 25.66 10.69 15.80
CA PRO A 530 25.79 11.62 14.68
C PRO A 530 25.91 13.08 15.15
N ALA A 531 26.84 13.82 14.55
CA ALA A 531 27.06 15.24 14.81
C ALA A 531 27.47 15.99 13.54
N ILE A 532 27.18 17.27 13.51
CA ILE A 532 27.57 18.20 12.44
C ILE A 532 28.41 19.33 13.02
N THR A 533 29.27 19.94 12.21
CA THR A 533 30.04 21.13 12.59
C THR A 533 29.61 22.32 11.74
N VAL A 534 29.41 23.47 12.36
CA VAL A 534 29.07 24.74 11.71
C VAL A 534 30.21 25.70 12.01
N VAL A 535 30.77 26.34 10.99
CA VAL A 535 31.86 27.33 11.12
C VAL A 535 31.42 28.62 10.42
N GLY A 536 31.44 29.73 11.15
CA GLY A 536 31.07 31.06 10.66
C GLY A 536 30.38 31.91 11.72
N ASP A 537 30.32 33.22 11.47
CA ASP A 537 29.85 34.22 12.45
C ASP A 537 28.40 34.02 12.91
N VAL A 538 27.58 33.34 12.10
CA VAL A 538 26.20 32.95 12.47
C VAL A 538 26.12 32.16 13.78
N VAL A 539 27.19 31.48 14.19
CA VAL A 539 27.24 30.74 15.46
C VAL A 539 27.09 31.67 16.67
N THR A 540 27.46 32.95 16.55
CA THR A 540 27.30 33.93 17.64
C THR A 540 25.83 34.20 18.01
N LEU A 541 24.89 33.86 17.12
CA LEU A 541 23.44 34.00 17.35
C LEU A 541 22.84 32.85 18.17
N GLN A 542 23.59 31.77 18.39
CA GLN A 542 23.11 30.54 19.02
C GLN A 542 22.41 30.80 20.36
N GLU A 543 23.04 31.58 21.24
CA GLU A 543 22.49 31.89 22.57
C GLU A 543 21.21 32.73 22.49
N GLN A 544 21.11 33.63 21.51
CA GLN A 544 19.97 34.53 21.35
C GLN A 544 18.74 33.85 20.73
N LEU A 545 18.97 32.84 19.89
CA LEU A 545 17.93 32.19 19.08
C LEU A 545 17.64 30.75 19.51
N SER A 546 18.27 30.26 20.59
CA SER A 546 18.01 28.93 21.14
C SER A 546 16.58 28.84 21.67
N TRP A 547 15.68 28.27 20.86
CA TRP A 547 14.24 28.23 21.13
C TRP A 547 13.74 26.89 21.71
N LEU A 548 14.54 25.83 21.57
CA LEU A 548 14.12 24.47 21.92
C LEU A 548 14.30 24.15 23.41
N GLY A 549 15.39 24.64 24.00
CA GLY A 549 15.84 24.27 25.34
C GLY A 549 15.30 25.22 26.41
N ASP A 550 14.18 24.84 27.05
CA ASP A 550 13.69 25.36 28.35
C ASP A 550 12.40 24.67 28.83
N LYS A 551 11.84 23.76 28.03
CA LYS A 551 10.58 23.11 28.36
C LYS A 551 10.71 22.05 29.49
N PRO A 552 9.63 21.76 30.23
CA PRO A 552 9.67 20.90 31.42
C PRO A 552 10.23 19.49 31.19
N LEU A 553 10.07 18.92 30.00
CA LEU A 553 10.54 17.58 29.63
C LEU A 553 11.60 17.60 28.53
N PHE A 554 12.19 18.78 28.25
CA PHE A 554 13.30 18.87 27.31
C PHE A 554 14.43 17.91 27.71
N GLY A 555 14.99 17.21 26.72
CA GLY A 555 16.02 16.21 26.96
C GLY A 555 15.52 14.81 27.28
N LYS A 556 14.19 14.60 27.41
CA LYS A 556 13.60 13.32 27.77
C LYS A 556 13.03 12.56 26.57
N ARG A 557 13.41 11.29 26.46
CA ARG A 557 12.87 10.35 25.46
C ARG A 557 11.85 9.43 26.10
N VAL A 558 10.66 9.38 25.49
CA VAL A 558 9.51 8.67 26.04
C VAL A 558 8.96 7.70 25.00
N LEU A 559 9.09 6.40 25.25
CA LEU A 559 8.46 5.38 24.43
C LEU A 559 6.97 5.28 24.76
N LEU A 560 6.11 5.47 23.77
CA LEU A 560 4.66 5.46 23.95
C LEU A 560 4.05 4.15 23.48
N THR A 561 3.51 3.35 24.40
CA THR A 561 2.82 2.09 24.07
C THR A 561 1.30 2.25 24.17
N GLY A 562 0.57 1.47 23.37
CA GLY A 562 -0.88 1.57 23.23
C GLY A 562 -1.32 1.39 21.79
N THR A 563 -2.60 1.58 21.51
CA THR A 563 -3.08 1.67 20.12
C THR A 563 -2.60 2.97 19.47
N LYS A 564 -2.56 3.03 18.14
CA LYS A 564 -2.09 4.23 17.40
C LYS A 564 -2.75 5.54 17.89
N PRO A 565 -4.09 5.61 18.07
CA PRO A 565 -4.73 6.84 18.55
C PRO A 565 -4.31 7.26 19.97
N MET A 566 -4.07 6.28 20.86
CA MET A 566 -3.63 6.56 22.23
C MET A 566 -2.21 7.11 22.26
N CYS A 567 -1.31 6.50 21.48
CA CYS A 567 0.06 6.98 21.34
C CYS A 567 0.09 8.40 20.76
N GLU A 568 -0.75 8.70 19.77
CA GLU A 568 -0.80 10.03 19.16
C GLU A 568 -1.26 11.10 20.15
N LYS A 569 -2.33 10.84 20.92
CA LYS A 569 -2.78 11.76 21.98
C LYS A 569 -1.69 12.00 23.04
N GLN A 570 -0.97 10.95 23.44
CA GLN A 570 0.14 11.11 24.37
C GLN A 570 1.31 11.90 23.77
N ARG A 571 1.60 11.69 22.49
CA ARG A 571 2.65 12.41 21.76
C ARG A 571 2.37 13.91 21.75
N GLU A 572 1.14 14.32 21.44
CA GLU A 572 0.74 15.73 21.46
C GLU A 572 0.98 16.38 22.83
N VAL A 573 0.52 15.72 23.89
CA VAL A 573 0.62 16.21 25.27
C VAL A 573 2.07 16.32 25.75
N LEU A 574 2.91 15.33 25.42
CA LEU A 574 4.31 15.29 25.87
C LEU A 574 5.25 16.16 25.01
N ALA A 575 5.00 16.24 23.70
CA ALA A 575 5.78 17.09 22.79
C ALA A 575 5.59 18.59 23.08
N ALA A 576 4.39 18.98 23.54
CA ALA A 576 4.15 20.34 24.04
C ALA A 576 5.15 20.75 25.13
N ASP A 577 5.55 19.79 25.96
CA ASP A 577 6.52 19.93 27.05
C ASP A 577 7.98 19.68 26.65
N GLY A 578 8.25 19.46 25.37
CA GLY A 578 9.60 19.28 24.84
C GLY A 578 10.17 17.87 24.97
N ALA A 579 9.36 16.88 25.35
CA ALA A 579 9.79 15.48 25.29
C ALA A 579 9.89 15.00 23.83
N GLU A 580 10.89 14.17 23.53
CA GLU A 580 10.88 13.33 22.33
C GLU A 580 9.97 12.14 22.60
N ALA A 581 8.69 12.33 22.31
CA ALA A 581 7.68 11.30 22.43
C ALA A 581 7.70 10.41 21.17
N ILE A 582 7.97 9.11 21.35
CA ILE A 582 8.15 8.13 20.28
C ILE A 582 6.95 7.17 20.30
N PRO A 583 5.93 7.38 19.43
CA PRO A 583 4.85 6.43 19.24
C PRO A 583 5.38 5.07 18.81
N PHE A 584 5.08 4.04 19.59
CA PHE A 584 5.49 2.68 19.29
C PHE A 584 4.38 1.69 19.70
N SER A 585 3.37 1.61 18.83
CA SER A 585 2.17 0.80 19.05
C SER A 585 2.49 -0.66 18.79
N LEU A 586 2.61 -1.42 19.86
CA LEU A 586 2.85 -2.87 19.86
C LEU A 586 1.58 -3.70 19.64
N ILE A 587 0.43 -3.02 19.60
CA ILE A 587 -0.88 -3.62 19.42
C ILE A 587 -1.68 -2.85 18.37
N TYR A 588 -2.56 -3.57 17.69
CA TYR A 588 -3.58 -3.01 16.79
C TYR A 588 -4.91 -3.75 16.99
N THR A 589 -5.99 -3.14 16.52
CA THR A 589 -7.33 -3.72 16.63
C THR A 589 -7.72 -4.37 15.32
N LYS A 590 -7.98 -5.67 15.35
CA LYS A 590 -8.45 -6.43 14.19
C LYS A 590 -9.96 -6.60 14.27
N LYS A 591 -10.66 -6.17 13.23
CA LYS A 591 -12.10 -6.36 13.10
C LYS A 591 -12.46 -7.86 13.14
N LEU A 592 -13.56 -8.18 13.82
CA LEU A 592 -14.13 -9.52 13.82
C LEU A 592 -15.43 -9.56 13.01
N SER A 593 -15.53 -10.54 12.11
CA SER A 593 -16.78 -10.88 11.43
C SER A 593 -17.29 -12.20 11.98
N ILE A 594 -18.24 -12.13 12.91
CA ILE A 594 -18.85 -13.30 13.56
C ILE A 594 -20.37 -13.25 13.39
N PRO A 595 -21.06 -14.40 13.32
CA PRO A 595 -22.52 -14.46 13.12
C PRO A 595 -23.32 -13.65 14.15
N ALA A 596 -22.85 -13.61 15.40
CA ALA A 596 -23.49 -12.83 16.47
C ALA A 596 -23.52 -11.32 16.16
N THR A 597 -22.46 -10.78 15.58
CA THR A 597 -22.40 -9.37 15.15
C THR A 597 -23.34 -9.13 13.98
N GLU A 598 -23.38 -10.02 12.99
CA GLU A 598 -24.30 -9.90 11.87
C GLU A 598 -25.76 -9.87 12.32
N GLN A 599 -26.13 -10.79 13.22
CA GLN A 599 -27.47 -10.85 13.79
C GLN A 599 -27.80 -9.60 14.63
N ALA A 600 -26.87 -9.18 15.50
CA ALA A 600 -27.07 -8.01 16.35
C ALA A 600 -27.39 -6.73 15.55
N PHE A 601 -26.69 -6.50 14.43
CA PHE A 601 -26.95 -5.33 13.58
C PHE A 601 -28.21 -5.47 12.72
N ALA A 602 -28.56 -6.68 12.28
CA ALA A 602 -29.81 -6.94 11.57
C ALA A 602 -31.04 -6.68 12.45
N GLU A 603 -30.91 -6.96 13.74
CA GLU A 603 -31.96 -6.84 14.75
C GLU A 603 -31.77 -5.62 15.67
N ILE A 604 -30.92 -4.65 15.30
CA ILE A 604 -30.50 -3.57 16.21
C ILE A 604 -31.66 -2.78 16.83
N LYS A 605 -32.76 -2.61 16.08
CA LYS A 605 -34.00 -1.97 16.51
C LYS A 605 -34.77 -2.70 17.62
N ASN A 606 -34.44 -3.97 17.87
CA ASN A 606 -35.08 -4.82 18.88
C ASN A 606 -34.43 -4.68 20.26
N TYR A 607 -33.31 -3.97 20.36
CA TYR A 607 -32.63 -3.67 21.61
C TYR A 607 -33.08 -2.32 22.16
N SER A 608 -33.12 -2.19 23.49
CA SER A 608 -33.35 -0.91 24.17
C SER A 608 -32.05 -0.21 24.56
N TRP A 609 -30.96 -0.98 24.71
CA TRP A 609 -29.65 -0.47 25.10
C TRP A 609 -28.52 -1.01 24.22
N VAL A 610 -27.59 -0.13 23.87
CA VAL A 610 -26.27 -0.48 23.32
C VAL A 610 -25.20 -0.08 24.33
N VAL A 611 -24.35 -1.04 24.68
CA VAL A 611 -23.24 -0.82 25.62
C VAL A 611 -21.93 -0.85 24.87
N LEU A 612 -21.17 0.24 24.95
CA LEU A 612 -19.86 0.38 24.33
C LEU A 612 -18.80 0.55 25.42
N THR A 613 -17.86 -0.39 25.47
CA THR A 613 -16.88 -0.48 26.56
C THR A 613 -15.59 0.29 26.30
N SER A 614 -15.38 0.77 25.08
CA SER A 614 -14.18 1.51 24.68
C SER A 614 -14.44 2.44 23.49
N SER A 615 -13.57 3.43 23.29
CA SER A 615 -13.59 4.28 22.09
C SER A 615 -13.41 3.49 20.80
N ASN A 616 -12.64 2.39 20.83
CA ASN A 616 -12.52 1.49 19.69
C ASN A 616 -13.85 0.80 19.39
N GLY A 617 -14.59 0.38 20.42
CA GLY A 617 -15.93 -0.19 20.26
C GLY A 617 -16.88 0.78 19.56
N VAL A 618 -16.84 2.06 19.92
CA VAL A 618 -17.61 3.12 19.23
C VAL A 618 -17.22 3.19 17.75
N GLN A 619 -15.93 3.21 17.44
CA GLN A 619 -15.45 3.28 16.06
C GLN A 619 -15.93 2.08 15.23
N PHE A 620 -15.72 0.85 15.72
CA PHE A 620 -16.17 -0.36 15.03
C PHE A 620 -17.70 -0.43 14.91
N PHE A 621 -18.45 0.06 15.90
CA PHE A 621 -19.91 0.16 15.81
C PHE A 621 -20.34 1.06 14.65
N LEU A 622 -19.73 2.24 14.52
CA LEU A 622 -20.02 3.17 13.43
C LEU A 622 -19.58 2.60 12.07
N ASP A 623 -18.46 1.87 12.02
CA ASP A 623 -17.97 1.24 10.80
C ASP A 623 -18.90 0.10 10.34
N GLU A 624 -19.40 -0.73 11.26
CA GLU A 624 -20.45 -1.72 10.97
C GLU A 624 -21.72 -1.07 10.43
N MET A 625 -22.18 0.04 11.01
CA MET A 625 -23.34 0.76 10.49
C MET A 625 -23.11 1.26 9.06
N LYS A 626 -21.94 1.85 8.78
CA LYS A 626 -21.58 2.35 7.44
C LYS A 626 -21.50 1.24 6.42
N GLU A 627 -20.79 0.15 6.73
CA GLU A 627 -20.61 -0.99 5.84
C GLU A 627 -21.95 -1.64 5.49
N ARG A 628 -22.86 -1.74 6.47
CA ARG A 628 -24.21 -2.30 6.29
C ARG A 628 -25.22 -1.29 5.74
N ARG A 629 -24.80 -0.03 5.52
CA ARG A 629 -25.65 1.08 5.09
C ARG A 629 -26.86 1.30 6.03
N LEU A 630 -26.66 1.10 7.32
CA LEU A 630 -27.63 1.42 8.36
C LEU A 630 -27.57 2.91 8.67
N ASP A 631 -28.72 3.57 8.56
CA ASP A 631 -28.86 4.99 8.84
C ASP A 631 -28.93 5.23 10.36
N ILE A 632 -28.36 6.33 10.86
CA ILE A 632 -28.44 6.69 12.29
C ILE A 632 -29.88 6.76 12.81
N ARG A 633 -30.87 7.06 11.94
CA ARG A 633 -32.30 7.02 12.25
C ARG A 633 -32.78 5.63 12.67
N SER A 634 -32.09 4.56 12.31
CA SER A 634 -32.41 3.19 12.76
C SER A 634 -32.13 2.97 14.24
N LEU A 635 -31.43 3.90 14.90
CA LEU A 635 -31.14 3.87 16.32
C LEU A 635 -32.20 4.61 17.16
N TYR A 636 -33.28 5.09 16.55
CA TYR A 636 -34.34 5.79 17.26
C TYR A 636 -34.91 4.92 18.40
N GLY A 637 -34.88 5.46 19.62
CA GLY A 637 -35.36 4.77 20.82
C GLY A 637 -34.31 3.93 21.55
N LEU A 638 -33.12 3.72 20.97
CA LEU A 638 -32.01 3.06 21.65
C LEU A 638 -31.31 4.03 22.60
N LYS A 639 -30.95 3.54 23.78
CA LYS A 639 -30.11 4.23 24.76
C LYS A 639 -28.68 3.70 24.72
N PHE A 640 -27.73 4.53 25.13
CA PHE A 640 -26.31 4.19 25.16
C PHE A 640 -25.74 4.21 26.57
N ALA A 641 -25.09 3.11 26.96
CA ALA A 641 -24.27 3.06 28.17
C ALA A 641 -22.80 2.93 27.78
N VAL A 642 -21.93 3.75 28.37
CA VAL A 642 -20.48 3.71 28.09
C VAL A 642 -19.66 3.75 29.37
N ILE A 643 -18.50 3.12 29.36
CA ILE A 643 -17.69 2.96 30.59
C ILE A 643 -17.03 4.28 31.04
N GLY A 644 -16.55 5.12 30.13
CA GLY A 644 -15.71 6.25 30.54
C GLY A 644 -15.74 7.44 29.60
N ALA A 645 -15.16 8.54 30.07
CA ALA A 645 -15.18 9.84 29.39
C ALA A 645 -14.63 9.79 27.95
N GLY A 646 -13.60 8.98 27.69
CA GLY A 646 -13.07 8.80 26.33
C GLY A 646 -14.05 8.11 25.37
N THR A 647 -14.77 7.10 25.85
CA THR A 647 -15.81 6.41 25.07
C THR A 647 -17.01 7.32 24.83
N LYS A 648 -17.41 8.10 25.85
CA LYS A 648 -18.46 9.13 25.72
C LYS A 648 -18.09 10.15 24.65
N ALA A 649 -16.90 10.73 24.72
CA ALA A 649 -16.45 11.73 23.75
C ALA A 649 -16.39 11.17 22.31
N ALA A 650 -15.98 9.90 22.14
CA ALA A 650 -15.99 9.25 20.83
C ALA A 650 -17.41 9.06 20.27
N LEU A 651 -18.38 8.75 21.13
CA LEU A 651 -19.79 8.61 20.75
C LEU A 651 -20.40 9.96 20.37
N GLU A 652 -20.12 11.01 21.16
CA GLU A 652 -20.58 12.38 20.93
C GLU A 652 -20.01 12.97 19.63
N ALA A 653 -18.77 12.64 19.27
CA ALA A 653 -18.17 13.02 18.01
C ALA A 653 -18.93 12.47 16.78
N ALA A 654 -19.72 11.40 16.96
CA ALA A 654 -20.61 10.83 15.95
C ALA A 654 -22.04 11.37 16.03
N GLY A 655 -22.32 12.33 16.91
CA GLY A 655 -23.66 12.90 17.12
C GLY A 655 -24.58 12.03 17.99
N LEU A 656 -24.03 11.04 18.70
CA LEU A 656 -24.77 10.17 19.61
C LEU A 656 -24.37 10.49 21.06
N TYR A 657 -25.34 10.52 21.98
CA TYR A 657 -25.09 10.87 23.37
C TYR A 657 -25.25 9.63 24.25
N ALA A 658 -24.36 9.48 25.24
CA ALA A 658 -24.49 8.43 26.23
C ALA A 658 -25.57 8.80 27.25
N ASP A 659 -26.57 7.94 27.41
CA ASP A 659 -27.59 8.02 28.45
C ASP A 659 -27.05 7.64 29.83
N PHE A 660 -26.04 6.77 29.86
CA PHE A 660 -25.42 6.32 31.11
C PHE A 660 -23.90 6.29 31.03
N VAL A 661 -23.25 6.85 32.06
CA VAL A 661 -21.81 6.74 32.32
C VAL A 661 -21.62 6.56 33.83
N PRO A 662 -20.90 5.52 34.29
CA PRO A 662 -20.71 5.28 35.72
C PRO A 662 -19.81 6.34 36.36
N SER A 663 -19.93 6.48 37.68
CA SER A 663 -19.12 7.42 38.48
C SER A 663 -17.63 7.09 38.45
N ARG A 664 -17.30 5.81 38.26
CA ARG A 664 -15.94 5.28 38.10
C ARG A 664 -15.87 4.45 36.82
N TYR A 665 -14.77 4.59 36.08
CA TYR A 665 -14.69 4.10 34.69
C TYR A 665 -14.26 2.63 34.58
N SER A 666 -14.99 1.70 35.23
CA SER A 666 -14.75 0.25 35.10
C SER A 666 -16.00 -0.53 34.70
N SER A 667 -15.82 -1.74 34.16
CA SER A 667 -16.94 -2.65 33.84
C SER A 667 -17.76 -3.03 35.08
N ARG A 668 -17.13 -3.07 36.25
CA ARG A 668 -17.79 -3.35 37.52
C ARG A 668 -18.66 -2.18 37.95
N ASP A 669 -18.11 -0.97 37.95
CA ASP A 669 -18.87 0.22 38.33
C ASP A 669 -20.03 0.48 37.36
N LEU A 670 -19.82 0.23 36.06
CA LEU A 670 -20.92 0.23 35.07
C LEU A 670 -22.00 -0.76 35.48
N ALA A 671 -21.65 -2.01 35.79
CA ALA A 671 -22.63 -3.02 36.19
C ALA A 671 -23.38 -2.63 37.49
N GLU A 672 -22.67 -2.17 38.52
CA GLU A 672 -23.24 -1.83 39.82
C GLU A 672 -24.19 -0.62 39.76
N GLU A 673 -23.89 0.38 38.93
CA GLU A 673 -24.67 1.63 38.88
C GLU A 673 -25.75 1.63 37.79
N TRP A 674 -25.54 0.91 36.67
CA TRP A 674 -26.46 0.92 35.52
C TRP A 674 -27.53 -0.17 35.60
N ILE A 675 -27.15 -1.41 35.92
CA ILE A 675 -28.06 -2.58 35.89
C ILE A 675 -29.28 -2.40 36.80
N PRO A 676 -29.16 -1.80 38.01
CA PRO A 676 -30.34 -1.55 38.85
C PRO A 676 -31.41 -0.63 38.22
N GLY A 677 -31.05 0.13 37.18
CA GLY A 677 -31.98 0.98 36.43
C GLY A 677 -32.67 0.29 35.24
N LEU A 678 -32.35 -0.98 34.98
CA LEU A 678 -32.96 -1.77 33.90
C LEU A 678 -34.28 -2.41 34.34
N THR A 679 -35.15 -2.68 33.38
CA THR A 679 -36.45 -3.34 33.57
C THR A 679 -36.49 -4.68 32.84
N ASP A 680 -37.44 -5.55 33.19
CA ASP A 680 -37.64 -6.85 32.53
C ASP A 680 -37.94 -6.73 31.01
N ALA A 681 -38.33 -5.54 30.55
CA ALA A 681 -38.57 -5.25 29.14
C ALA A 681 -37.29 -4.87 28.37
N ASP A 682 -36.19 -4.56 29.07
CA ASP A 682 -34.95 -4.13 28.45
C ASP A 682 -34.21 -5.28 27.77
N LYS A 683 -33.69 -5.01 26.58
CA LYS A 683 -32.81 -5.91 25.83
C LYS A 683 -31.50 -5.21 25.54
N VAL A 684 -30.42 -5.81 26.02
CA VAL A 684 -29.09 -5.20 25.98
C VAL A 684 -28.26 -5.77 24.83
N LEU A 685 -27.63 -4.90 24.04
CA LEU A 685 -26.61 -5.28 23.08
C LEU A 685 -25.23 -4.81 23.58
N LEU A 686 -24.37 -5.76 23.93
CA LEU A 686 -22.98 -5.50 24.31
C LEU A 686 -22.08 -5.53 23.07
N LEU A 687 -21.45 -4.40 22.77
CA LEU A 687 -20.51 -4.24 21.67
C LEU A 687 -19.12 -3.93 22.21
N ARG A 688 -18.23 -4.92 22.17
CA ARG A 688 -16.95 -4.86 22.90
C ARG A 688 -15.83 -5.63 22.21
N ALA A 689 -14.62 -5.52 22.76
CA ALA A 689 -13.51 -6.40 22.41
C ALA A 689 -13.80 -7.85 22.82
N ARG A 690 -13.29 -8.82 22.05
CA ARG A 690 -13.36 -10.25 22.37
C ARG A 690 -12.81 -10.57 23.75
N GLU A 691 -11.73 -9.91 24.15
CA GLU A 691 -11.00 -10.12 25.40
C GLU A 691 -11.52 -9.25 26.56
N ALA A 692 -12.62 -8.51 26.38
CA ALA A 692 -13.15 -7.68 27.45
C ALA A 692 -13.66 -8.54 28.64
N SER A 693 -13.65 -7.92 29.83
CA SER A 693 -13.97 -8.56 31.11
C SER A 693 -15.35 -9.25 31.08
N SER A 694 -15.44 -10.41 31.71
CA SER A 694 -16.71 -11.12 31.94
C SER A 694 -17.49 -10.56 33.15
N GLU A 695 -16.98 -9.54 33.85
CA GLU A 695 -17.67 -8.95 35.01
C GLU A 695 -19.06 -8.40 34.63
N LEU A 696 -19.19 -7.72 33.49
CA LEU A 696 -20.46 -7.16 33.05
C LEU A 696 -21.47 -8.24 32.63
N THR A 697 -21.03 -9.26 31.88
CA THR A 697 -21.90 -10.36 31.46
C THR A 697 -22.38 -11.17 32.66
N LYS A 698 -21.49 -11.47 33.63
CA LYS A 698 -21.87 -12.16 34.88
C LYS A 698 -22.86 -11.37 35.72
N ALA A 699 -22.74 -10.04 35.74
CA ALA A 699 -23.68 -9.18 36.46
C ALA A 699 -25.06 -9.14 35.79
N LEU A 700 -25.10 -9.12 34.45
CA LEU A 700 -26.34 -9.22 33.68
C LEU A 700 -27.01 -10.59 33.86
N ASP A 701 -26.23 -11.68 33.82
CA ASP A 701 -26.71 -13.04 34.10
C ASP A 701 -27.31 -13.13 35.52
N ALA A 702 -26.64 -12.54 36.52
CA ALA A 702 -27.09 -12.55 37.91
C ALA A 702 -28.35 -11.71 38.15
N ALA A 703 -28.61 -10.70 37.31
CA ALA A 703 -29.79 -9.86 37.35
C ALA A 703 -30.92 -10.34 36.43
N ASP A 704 -30.76 -11.50 35.77
CA ASP A 704 -31.70 -12.07 34.79
C ASP A 704 -32.08 -11.11 33.64
N VAL A 705 -31.14 -10.25 33.23
CA VAL A 705 -31.34 -9.28 32.15
C VAL A 705 -30.97 -9.91 30.80
N PRO A 706 -31.88 -9.96 29.81
CA PRO A 706 -31.56 -10.48 28.48
C PRO A 706 -30.54 -9.62 27.74
N TYR A 707 -29.45 -10.23 27.28
CA TYR A 707 -28.45 -9.54 26.46
C TYR A 707 -27.93 -10.37 25.28
N THR A 708 -27.39 -9.67 24.29
CA THR A 708 -26.55 -10.23 23.21
C THR A 708 -25.14 -9.70 23.36
N ASP A 709 -24.17 -10.60 23.37
CA ASP A 709 -22.76 -10.25 23.44
C ASP A 709 -22.09 -10.43 22.08
N ALA A 710 -21.82 -9.31 21.41
CA ALA A 710 -21.24 -9.29 20.08
C ALA A 710 -19.84 -8.65 20.12
N ALA A 711 -18.82 -9.48 19.92
CA ALA A 711 -17.45 -9.02 19.79
C ALA A 711 -17.26 -8.33 18.43
N LEU A 712 -16.89 -7.05 18.46
CA LEU A 712 -16.64 -6.26 17.25
C LEU A 712 -15.21 -6.40 16.73
N TYR A 713 -14.26 -6.59 17.64
CA TYR A 713 -12.84 -6.62 17.34
C TYR A 713 -12.06 -7.45 18.38
N GLU A 714 -10.85 -7.83 18.01
CA GLU A 714 -9.84 -8.40 18.92
C GLU A 714 -8.58 -7.53 18.92
N THR A 715 -7.80 -7.61 19.98
CA THR A 715 -6.52 -6.90 20.06
C THR A 715 -5.41 -7.85 19.63
N ALA A 716 -4.75 -7.54 18.51
CA ALA A 716 -3.63 -8.30 18.01
C ALA A 716 -2.30 -7.61 18.36
N ARG A 717 -1.25 -8.42 18.52
CA ARG A 717 0.12 -7.96 18.75
C ARG A 717 0.82 -7.73 17.41
N ASP A 718 1.67 -6.70 17.33
CA ASP A 718 2.49 -6.40 16.16
C ASP A 718 3.92 -6.92 16.34
N ASP A 719 4.10 -8.22 16.14
CA ASP A 719 5.40 -8.90 16.32
C ASP A 719 6.52 -8.36 15.42
N ARG A 720 6.16 -7.72 14.29
CA ARG A 720 7.13 -7.15 13.33
C ARG A 720 8.02 -6.08 13.97
N LYS A 721 7.59 -5.50 15.09
CA LYS A 721 8.30 -4.43 15.80
C LYS A 721 9.20 -4.91 16.92
N ALA A 722 9.26 -6.22 17.21
CA ALA A 722 10.02 -6.77 18.34
C ALA A 722 11.52 -6.44 18.25
N GLU A 723 12.12 -6.57 17.07
CA GLU A 723 13.54 -6.26 16.88
C GLU A 723 13.83 -4.79 17.17
N GLU A 724 13.06 -3.88 16.55
CA GLU A 724 13.26 -2.44 16.72
C GLU A 724 12.96 -1.99 18.16
N LEU A 725 11.95 -2.59 18.81
CA LEU A 725 11.63 -2.33 20.22
C LEU A 725 12.85 -2.53 21.10
N ASN A 726 13.47 -3.72 21.04
CA ASN A 726 14.64 -4.05 21.86
C ASN A 726 15.85 -3.18 21.52
N ARG A 727 15.96 -2.72 20.26
CA ARG A 727 17.04 -1.82 19.83
C ARG A 727 16.95 -0.43 20.46
N ILE A 728 15.76 0.17 20.47
CA ILE A 728 15.59 1.56 20.93
C ILE A 728 15.40 1.65 22.46
N LEU A 729 14.99 0.56 23.10
CA LEU A 729 14.65 0.51 24.52
C LEU A 729 15.77 1.02 25.47
N PRO A 730 17.06 0.66 25.27
CA PRO A 730 18.14 1.14 26.14
C PRO A 730 18.33 2.66 26.10
N GLU A 731 17.80 3.31 25.07
CA GLU A 731 17.95 4.74 24.84
C GLU A 731 16.79 5.59 25.38
N MET A 732 15.84 4.98 26.10
CA MET A 732 14.63 5.63 26.64
C MET A 732 14.81 6.06 28.09
N ASP A 733 14.32 7.25 28.45
CA ASP A 733 14.20 7.66 29.87
C ASP A 733 12.94 7.06 30.51
N TYR A 734 11.84 7.03 29.74
CA TYR A 734 10.53 6.58 30.21
C TYR A 734 9.85 5.67 29.18
N ILE A 735 9.00 4.78 29.68
CA ILE A 735 8.05 3.99 28.89
C ILE A 735 6.66 4.26 29.45
N THR A 736 5.70 4.60 28.59
CA THR A 736 4.30 4.76 29.01
C THR A 736 3.49 3.53 28.64
N PHE A 737 2.67 3.06 29.58
CA PHE A 737 1.71 1.98 29.36
C PHE A 737 0.29 2.51 29.41
N ALA A 738 -0.34 2.60 28.24
CA ALA A 738 -1.69 3.12 28.09
C ALA A 738 -2.79 2.06 28.29
N SER A 739 -2.45 0.76 28.25
CA SER A 739 -3.41 -0.32 28.42
C SER A 739 -2.73 -1.60 28.91
N ALA A 740 -3.52 -2.47 29.56
CA ALA A 740 -3.06 -3.80 29.96
C ALA A 740 -2.66 -4.69 28.76
N SER A 741 -3.28 -4.51 27.60
CA SER A 741 -2.90 -5.23 26.37
C SER A 741 -1.53 -4.80 25.84
N ALA A 742 -1.22 -3.50 25.90
CA ALA A 742 0.09 -2.99 25.51
C ALA A 742 1.21 -3.48 26.44
N VAL A 743 0.92 -3.57 27.74
CA VAL A 743 1.83 -4.18 28.74
C VAL A 743 2.16 -5.62 28.39
N LYS A 744 1.14 -6.45 28.13
CA LYS A 744 1.34 -7.87 27.78
C LYS A 744 2.17 -8.00 26.50
N ALA A 745 1.79 -7.26 25.46
CA ALA A 745 2.55 -7.24 24.20
C ALA A 745 4.01 -6.82 24.41
N PHE A 746 4.27 -5.80 25.20
CA PHE A 746 5.62 -5.37 25.54
C PHE A 746 6.41 -6.46 26.28
N ALA A 747 5.82 -7.05 27.33
CA ALA A 747 6.48 -8.09 28.11
C ALA A 747 6.84 -9.32 27.28
N ASP A 748 5.97 -9.71 26.34
CA ASP A 748 6.22 -10.85 25.45
C ASP A 748 7.29 -10.57 24.39
N MET A 749 7.54 -9.30 24.05
CA MET A 749 8.44 -8.89 22.97
C MET A 749 9.81 -8.45 23.46
N VAL A 750 9.95 -8.14 24.75
CA VAL A 750 11.22 -7.67 25.35
C VAL A 750 11.99 -8.84 25.94
N GLU A 751 13.31 -8.87 25.71
CA GLU A 751 14.17 -9.98 26.16
C GLU A 751 14.25 -10.07 27.70
N ASN A 752 14.37 -8.94 28.40
CA ASN A 752 14.50 -8.87 29.87
C ASN A 752 13.59 -7.79 30.48
N PRO A 753 12.27 -8.02 30.59
CA PRO A 753 11.32 -7.02 31.08
C PRO A 753 11.50 -6.64 32.55
N ALA A 754 12.28 -7.42 33.33
CA ALA A 754 12.57 -7.15 34.73
C ALA A 754 13.73 -6.15 34.94
N GLU A 755 14.61 -5.98 33.93
CA GLU A 755 15.83 -5.17 34.01
C GLU A 755 15.75 -3.95 33.08
N LEU A 756 14.63 -3.24 33.13
CA LEU A 756 14.44 -2.03 32.32
C LEU A 756 15.27 -0.87 32.87
N THR A 757 16.06 -0.24 32.00
CA THR A 757 16.75 1.03 32.31
C THR A 757 15.78 2.21 32.35
N ALA A 758 14.73 2.17 31.53
CA ALA A 758 13.71 3.20 31.44
C ALA A 758 12.66 3.05 32.55
N LYS A 759 12.16 4.18 33.06
CA LYS A 759 11.11 4.20 34.08
C LYS A 759 9.73 3.93 33.46
N ALA A 760 9.08 2.83 33.87
CA ALA A 760 7.75 2.48 33.41
C ALA A 760 6.66 3.29 34.13
N VAL A 761 5.83 4.00 33.37
CA VAL A 761 4.72 4.82 33.88
C VAL A 761 3.39 4.32 33.33
N CYS A 762 2.50 3.90 34.22
CA CYS A 762 1.19 3.37 33.84
C CYS A 762 0.11 4.46 33.85
N ILE A 763 -0.86 4.37 32.94
CA ILE A 763 -1.99 5.30 32.90
C ILE A 763 -2.94 5.17 34.10
N GLY A 764 -2.91 4.03 34.82
CA GLY A 764 -3.79 3.78 35.95
C GLY A 764 -3.63 2.37 36.54
N PRO A 765 -4.41 2.06 37.60
CA PRO A 765 -4.18 0.89 38.46
C PRO A 765 -4.41 -0.47 37.78
N VAL A 766 -5.31 -0.55 36.80
CA VAL A 766 -5.54 -1.79 36.04
C VAL A 766 -4.32 -2.13 35.18
N THR A 767 -3.72 -1.12 34.54
CA THR A 767 -2.51 -1.27 33.72
C THR A 767 -1.29 -1.57 34.59
N GLU A 768 -1.17 -0.91 35.75
CA GLU A 768 -0.13 -1.20 36.74
C GLU A 768 -0.18 -2.64 37.22
N LYS A 769 -1.37 -3.14 37.58
CA LYS A 769 -1.54 -4.55 37.97
C LYS A 769 -1.08 -5.51 36.88
N ALA A 770 -1.41 -5.21 35.62
CA ALA A 770 -0.95 -6.00 34.48
C ALA A 770 0.58 -5.96 34.34
N ALA A 771 1.21 -4.79 34.56
CA ALA A 771 2.67 -4.63 34.44
C ALA A 771 3.41 -5.41 35.53
N VAL A 772 2.95 -5.32 36.78
CA VAL A 772 3.51 -6.10 37.89
C VAL A 772 3.36 -7.60 37.64
N GLN A 773 2.19 -8.05 37.16
CA GLN A 773 1.97 -9.47 36.81
C GLN A 773 2.87 -9.94 35.65
N ALA A 774 3.23 -9.04 34.74
CA ALA A 774 4.14 -9.32 33.63
C ALA A 774 5.63 -9.17 34.00
N GLY A 775 5.95 -8.95 35.28
CA GLY A 775 7.33 -8.80 35.76
C GLY A 775 7.99 -7.47 35.43
N ILE A 776 7.22 -6.45 35.04
CA ILE A 776 7.73 -5.11 34.72
C ILE A 776 7.78 -4.26 36.00
N PRO A 777 8.94 -3.70 36.37
CA PRO A 777 9.05 -2.80 37.52
C PRO A 777 8.38 -1.46 37.22
N VAL A 778 7.24 -1.21 37.85
CA VAL A 778 6.48 0.04 37.68
C VAL A 778 7.12 1.15 38.54
N TYR A 779 7.50 2.26 37.91
CA TYR A 779 8.01 3.44 38.61
C TYR A 779 6.88 4.24 39.27
N ALA A 780 5.81 4.51 38.52
CA ALA A 780 4.65 5.26 39.00
C ALA A 780 3.42 5.04 38.11
N SER A 781 2.25 5.35 38.65
CA SER A 781 0.99 5.45 37.91
C SER A 781 0.44 6.86 37.93
N ALA A 782 -0.25 7.26 36.87
CA ALA A 782 -0.96 8.53 36.81
C ALA A 782 -2.11 8.57 37.82
N VAL A 783 -2.28 9.71 38.50
CA VAL A 783 -3.41 9.95 39.42
C VAL A 783 -4.71 10.22 38.66
N VAL A 784 -4.61 10.96 37.55
CA VAL A 784 -5.69 11.18 36.60
C VAL A 784 -5.44 10.27 35.41
N TYR A 785 -6.35 9.34 35.12
CA TYR A 785 -6.11 8.25 34.15
C TYR A 785 -6.18 8.71 32.68
N THR A 786 -5.27 9.60 32.30
CA THR A 786 -5.25 10.37 31.05
C THR A 786 -3.80 10.58 30.58
N ALA A 787 -3.62 11.07 29.35
CA ALA A 787 -2.30 11.44 28.84
C ALA A 787 -1.68 12.59 29.65
N GLU A 788 -2.50 13.53 30.09
CA GLU A 788 -2.12 14.66 30.94
C GLU A 788 -1.64 14.19 32.31
N GLY A 789 -2.32 13.19 32.89
CA GLY A 789 -1.87 12.61 34.16
C GLY A 789 -0.53 11.88 34.05
N ILE A 790 -0.23 11.22 32.92
CA ILE A 790 1.10 10.64 32.66
C ILE A 790 2.15 11.76 32.57
N ARG A 791 1.88 12.82 31.80
CA ARG A 791 2.76 13.98 31.69
C ARG A 791 3.08 14.58 33.06
N ASP A 792 2.09 14.71 33.95
CA ASP A 792 2.29 15.28 35.28
C ASP A 792 3.21 14.43 36.16
N VAL A 793 3.16 13.10 36.02
CA VAL A 793 4.12 12.17 36.66
C VAL A 793 5.53 12.40 36.13
N LEU A 794 5.70 12.48 34.82
CA LEU A 794 7.00 12.71 34.18
C LEU A 794 7.59 14.07 34.60
N ARG A 795 6.77 15.14 34.62
CA ARG A 795 7.19 16.47 35.08
C ARG A 795 7.69 16.44 36.52
N LYS A 796 6.93 15.78 37.41
CA LYS A 796 7.29 15.67 38.83
C LYS A 796 8.62 14.94 39.02
N ASP A 797 8.86 13.87 38.26
CA ASP A 797 10.14 13.15 38.29
C ASP A 797 11.29 14.02 37.78
N ASN A 798 11.10 14.71 36.65
CA ASN A 798 12.15 15.55 36.07
C ASN A 798 12.52 16.74 36.97
N LEU A 799 11.54 17.34 37.67
CA LEU A 799 11.79 18.41 38.65
C LEU A 799 12.65 17.93 39.82
N LYS A 800 12.44 16.69 40.32
CA LYS A 800 13.29 16.11 41.36
C LYS A 800 14.72 15.89 40.87
N GLY A 801 14.88 15.48 39.61
CA GLY A 801 16.18 15.26 39.00
C GLY A 801 17.00 16.54 38.76
N LYS A 802 16.36 17.71 38.64
CA LYS A 802 17.05 19.01 38.49
C LYS A 802 17.40 19.69 39.83
N ALA A 803 16.79 19.24 40.93
CA ALA A 803 17.01 19.80 42.27
C ALA A 803 18.14 19.11 43.06
N ASN A 804 18.61 17.96 42.56
CA ASN A 804 19.80 17.23 43.00
C ASN A 804 20.92 17.46 42.00
#